data_AF-A0A2Z6CQ21-F1
#
_entry.id   AF-A0A2Z6CQ21-F1
#
_cell.length_a   1.000
_cell.length_b   1.000
_cell.length_c   1.000
_cell.angle_alpha   90.00
_cell.angle_beta   90.00
_cell.angle_gamma   90.00
#
_symmetry.space_group_name_H-M   'P 1'
#
loop_
_entity.id
_entity.type
_entity.pdbx_description
1 polymer ?
#
loop_
_entity_poly.entity_id
_entity_poly.type
_entity_poly.pdbx_seq_one_letter_code
_entity_poly.pdbx_strand_id
1 'polypeptide(L)'
;MNTLYSNTNEHLPFLNPLTNQLDPLQNPLQNLSKPQLGQSQISDSLAIALDFIESKLQEFAQAPNAYEKLNFVFDIKNASAVNTRLADWQNKVFTDRPDILFLSDAELQGAFGAYSAERNTIYLSETLTQQDPLTGLAKVLLEEYGHALDQQFNSGGDTPGDEGELLSQIVLGTAISDQELARLRGEDDRGTLNLDGVDVAVEFDNTIGTAVNVGTLSGNRTYSGSVGSTDLNDYYRFTLGSASNFSLNLSGLSADADVELLNSSGVAIASSLNSGSSSESISSHLTAGNYYVRVYPYSSTTTSYNLSLTASADAGNSLTLARNIGTLSGTRTFNDFVGSTDLNDYYRFTLGSASNFSLNLSGLSADADVVLLNSSGVAIASSALSGTTSESINSHLAAGNYYVRVYPYGSVNTSYNLSLTASADAGNSLTLARNIGTLSGTRTFNDFVGSTDLNDYYRFTLGSASNFSLNLSGLSADADVVLLNSSGATIQSSALAGTASENISRQLTAGNYYIRVYPYSGNTNYTLALSATAIPTIVDGAGNTLATARNIGNLSSSRSFQDFVGSIDTNDYYRFALTQNSNFSLALNGLSADADVQLLNSTGGVIVSSAASGSNAESINRQLTAGTYYVRVYPYSGNTNYNLTLAATAVSQPDGAGNTLATARNIGTLSSSQSFQDFVGTIDTNDYYRFNLTQTSNFNLLLNGLSADADVQLLNSTGGLIQGSYGEYSLSESITRTLNAGTYYIRVYPYTSSTNYNLTLSATAVTSTDGAGNTLATARNIGTLTGSRTFQDFVGSSDTNDYYRFNVTQNSNFNLALSGLSADADVQLLNSSGQTIASSVASGLGSELITRTLGVGTYYVRVYPFSTGNTNYQLVLTASAASSDFSPTYGYGLVNAAAAVARAIGQTAPFANVADLGGNNWGNDLVNSPEVWARGYTGQGVVVAVIDSGVDINHSDLRNNIWRNTGEIAGNGIDDDRNGYIDDVNGWNFGQNQNNNNVLPGTTSRGQTHGTHVAGTIAASNNGVGITGVAHQSRIMAIRMGDVDDQGRFTNAGSLAAAIRYAVDNGANVINMSLGWTDSTELRDALAYAASRNVITVSAAGNSSLASPGTPAYYATQYGLSVGAIDINRNIADFSNRAGTNNAIQHIVAPGVQIYSTIPGNSYGFSSGTSMAAPHVAGVVALMLSANRNLTHAQVRSILTDSSVRLF
;
A
#
# COMPACT_ATOMS: atom_id res chain seq x y z
N MET A 1 55.71 -38.17 13.84
CA MET A 1 56.59 -38.05 15.03
C MET A 1 56.81 -36.57 15.27
N ASN A 2 56.47 -36.04 16.45
CA ASN A 2 56.96 -34.74 16.92
C ASN A 2 56.68 -34.59 18.44
N THR A 3 57.70 -34.14 19.17
CA THR A 3 57.80 -33.93 20.63
C THR A 3 59.07 -33.08 20.85
N LEU A 4 59.21 -32.14 21.80
CA LEU A 4 58.35 -31.69 22.92
C LEU A 4 58.90 -30.35 23.50
N TYR A 5 58.27 -29.86 24.60
CA TYR A 5 58.68 -28.81 25.57
C TYR A 5 58.30 -27.33 25.27
N SER A 6 57.77 -26.50 26.21
CA SER A 6 57.02 -26.73 27.49
C SER A 6 56.57 -25.40 28.17
N ASN A 7 55.34 -25.35 28.74
CA ASN A 7 54.87 -24.73 30.03
C ASN A 7 55.18 -23.22 30.39
N THR A 8 54.42 -22.45 31.21
CA THR A 8 53.29 -22.73 32.17
C THR A 8 52.42 -21.49 32.55
N ASN A 9 51.21 -21.76 33.08
CA ASN A 9 50.15 -20.98 33.78
C ASN A 9 50.59 -20.06 34.99
N GLU A 10 49.80 -19.27 35.77
CA GLU A 10 48.32 -19.00 35.94
C GLU A 10 48.00 -17.67 36.74
N HIS A 11 46.75 -17.46 37.23
CA HIS A 11 46.07 -16.22 37.72
C HIS A 11 46.22 -15.75 39.21
N LEU A 12 46.22 -14.40 39.44
CA LEU A 12 45.57 -13.56 40.53
C LEU A 12 45.89 -13.84 42.05
N PRO A 13 45.39 -13.11 43.11
CA PRO A 13 44.47 -11.93 43.25
C PRO A 13 44.81 -10.83 44.35
N PHE A 14 43.87 -9.86 44.57
CA PHE A 14 43.42 -9.21 45.85
C PHE A 14 43.74 -7.72 46.30
N LEU A 15 42.63 -6.94 46.39
CA LEU A 15 42.13 -6.00 47.46
C LEU A 15 42.75 -4.61 47.81
N ASN A 16 41.85 -3.77 48.36
CA ASN A 16 41.87 -2.29 48.56
C ASN A 16 41.66 -1.92 50.07
N PRO A 17 41.94 -0.68 50.55
CA PRO A 17 40.84 0.14 51.12
C PRO A 17 40.96 1.71 51.12
N LEU A 18 39.82 2.41 50.89
CA LEU A 18 39.20 3.56 51.63
C LEU A 18 40.03 4.83 52.06
N THR A 19 39.57 6.10 52.14
CA THR A 19 38.35 6.91 51.75
C THR A 19 38.56 8.42 52.05
N ASN A 20 37.77 9.33 51.43
CA ASN A 20 37.43 10.73 51.86
C ASN A 20 38.54 11.83 51.83
N GLN A 21 38.30 13.14 51.61
CA GLN A 21 37.10 13.94 51.26
C GLN A 21 37.47 15.36 50.70
N LEU A 22 36.54 15.98 49.95
CA LEU A 22 36.33 17.44 49.74
C LEU A 22 37.24 18.29 48.79
N ASP A 23 36.56 19.07 47.94
CA ASP A 23 36.96 20.22 47.09
C ASP A 23 37.10 21.51 47.96
N PRO A 24 37.67 22.70 47.55
CA PRO A 24 37.65 23.25 46.18
C PRO A 24 38.85 24.11 45.64
N LEU A 25 38.81 24.37 44.32
CA LEU A 25 39.44 25.48 43.55
C LEU A 25 40.99 25.55 43.39
N GLN A 26 41.52 25.23 42.19
CA GLN A 26 42.14 26.19 41.22
C GLN A 26 42.89 25.50 40.03
N ASN A 27 42.94 26.23 38.90
CA ASN A 27 43.46 25.91 37.55
C ASN A 27 44.67 24.94 37.35
N PRO A 28 44.67 24.12 36.27
CA PRO A 28 45.84 23.36 35.80
C PRO A 28 46.45 23.93 34.50
N LEU A 29 47.79 24.10 34.46
CA LEU A 29 48.59 24.13 33.22
C LEU A 29 50.01 23.62 33.50
N GLN A 30 50.29 22.35 33.17
CA GLN A 30 51.64 21.86 32.85
C GLN A 30 51.59 20.39 32.37
N ASN A 31 51.91 20.17 31.09
CA ASN A 31 52.92 19.19 30.63
C ASN A 31 52.81 18.96 29.11
N LEU A 32 53.82 19.40 28.37
CA LEU A 32 54.26 18.74 27.15
C LEU A 32 55.79 18.66 27.15
N SER A 33 56.32 17.45 27.06
CA SER A 33 57.72 17.18 26.73
C SER A 33 57.75 16.30 25.48
N LYS A 34 58.47 16.75 24.45
CA LYS A 34 58.74 16.04 23.20
C LYS A 34 60.23 16.12 22.86
N PRO A 35 60.78 15.24 22.00
CA PRO A 35 62.22 15.03 21.90
C PRO A 35 62.92 16.12 21.09
N GLN A 36 64.09 16.57 21.56
CA GLN A 36 64.98 17.46 20.79
C GLN A 36 65.80 16.69 19.75
N LEU A 37 65.69 17.09 18.48
CA LEU A 37 66.60 16.77 17.38
C LEU A 37 66.59 17.98 16.42
N GLY A 38 67.65 18.80 16.42
CA GLY A 38 67.77 19.92 15.45
C GLY A 38 68.61 21.12 15.88
N GLN A 39 68.66 21.47 17.18
CA GLN A 39 69.19 22.77 17.65
C GLN A 39 70.63 23.12 17.19
N SER A 40 71.49 22.14 16.92
CA SER A 40 72.88 22.37 16.50
C SER A 40 73.06 22.78 15.03
N GLN A 41 72.16 22.41 14.11
CA GLN A 41 72.27 22.89 12.71
C GLN A 41 71.63 24.26 12.54
N ILE A 42 70.55 24.50 13.28
CA ILE A 42 69.86 25.80 13.32
C ILE A 42 70.79 26.89 13.86
N SER A 43 71.57 26.62 14.91
CA SER A 43 72.56 27.57 15.44
C SER A 43 73.66 27.95 14.44
N ASP A 44 74.16 26.96 13.68
CA ASP A 44 75.28 27.17 12.76
C ASP A 44 74.82 27.96 11.51
N SER A 45 73.65 27.65 10.96
CA SER A 45 73.06 28.39 9.84
C SER A 45 72.72 29.83 10.22
N LEU A 46 72.13 30.05 11.40
CA LEU A 46 71.83 31.40 11.90
C LEU A 46 73.11 32.23 12.09
N ALA A 47 74.17 31.65 12.65
CA ALA A 47 75.43 32.36 12.87
C ALA A 47 76.07 32.84 11.56
N ILE A 48 76.00 32.05 10.48
CA ILE A 48 76.55 32.41 9.17
C ILE A 48 75.66 33.45 8.47
N ALA A 49 74.33 33.32 8.55
CA ALA A 49 73.40 34.32 7.99
C ALA A 49 73.57 35.68 8.67
N LEU A 50 73.79 35.72 9.99
CA LEU A 50 74.05 36.94 10.75
C LEU A 50 75.37 37.61 10.36
N ASP A 51 76.50 36.88 10.27
CA ASP A 51 77.78 37.45 9.83
C ASP A 51 77.68 38.04 8.41
N PHE A 52 76.92 37.39 7.52
CA PHE A 52 76.65 37.89 6.17
C PHE A 52 75.81 39.18 6.17
N ILE A 53 74.70 39.23 6.93
CA ILE A 53 73.86 40.43 7.04
C ILE A 53 74.62 41.58 7.71
N GLU A 54 75.33 41.33 8.81
CA GLU A 54 76.13 42.34 9.52
C GLU A 54 77.22 42.92 8.61
N SER A 55 77.87 42.09 7.78
CA SER A 55 78.79 42.57 6.74
C SER A 55 78.11 43.43 5.68
N LYS A 56 76.88 43.09 5.26
CA LYS A 56 76.11 43.85 4.25
C LYS A 56 75.57 45.17 4.79
N LEU A 57 75.11 45.20 6.02
CA LEU A 57 74.70 46.43 6.72
C LEU A 57 75.89 47.37 6.94
N GLN A 58 77.09 46.85 7.25
CA GLN A 58 78.29 47.69 7.28
C GLN A 58 78.63 48.27 5.90
N GLU A 59 78.62 47.45 4.84
CA GLU A 59 78.88 47.90 3.47
C GLU A 59 77.89 48.99 3.05
N PHE A 60 76.60 48.78 3.32
CA PHE A 60 75.54 49.75 3.10
C PHE A 60 75.79 51.05 3.90
N ALA A 61 76.11 50.97 5.19
CA ALA A 61 76.33 52.13 6.05
C ALA A 61 77.56 52.97 5.67
N GLN A 62 78.54 52.39 4.97
CA GLN A 62 79.70 53.11 4.44
C GLN A 62 79.40 53.86 3.12
N ALA A 63 78.24 53.63 2.49
CA ALA A 63 77.86 54.35 1.28
C ALA A 63 77.55 55.84 1.58
N PRO A 64 78.03 56.79 0.75
CA PRO A 64 77.86 58.22 1.00
C PRO A 64 76.39 58.70 0.96
N ASN A 65 75.48 57.87 0.45
CA ASN A 65 74.02 58.11 0.42
C ASN A 65 73.22 57.12 1.27
N ALA A 66 73.84 56.44 2.24
CA ALA A 66 73.16 55.46 3.11
C ALA A 66 71.92 56.05 3.81
N TYR A 67 72.03 57.27 4.33
CA TYR A 67 70.90 57.99 4.95
C TYR A 67 69.76 58.25 3.94
N GLU A 68 70.08 58.69 2.72
CA GLU A 68 69.08 58.96 1.68
C GLU A 68 68.34 57.68 1.26
N LYS A 69 69.04 56.55 1.22
CA LYS A 69 68.44 55.23 0.96
C LYS A 69 67.53 54.76 2.09
N LEU A 70 67.92 54.94 3.37
CA LEU A 70 67.03 54.64 4.49
C LEU A 70 65.83 55.60 4.53
N ASN A 71 65.99 56.87 4.15
CA ASN A 71 64.88 57.80 4.03
C ASN A 71 63.95 57.43 2.87
N PHE A 72 64.50 56.88 1.79
CA PHE A 72 63.70 56.32 0.73
C PHE A 72 62.88 55.15 1.25
N VAL A 73 63.48 54.16 1.93
CA VAL A 73 62.73 53.02 2.49
C VAL A 73 61.66 53.49 3.49
N PHE A 74 62.08 54.08 4.62
CA PHE A 74 61.28 54.23 5.84
C PHE A 74 60.62 55.62 6.06
N ASP A 75 60.68 56.57 5.11
CA ASP A 75 60.15 57.95 5.30
C ASP A 75 60.48 58.58 6.69
N ILE A 76 61.78 58.60 7.01
CA ILE A 76 62.31 58.78 8.38
C ILE A 76 61.74 60.00 9.13
N LYS A 77 61.14 59.73 10.30
CA LYS A 77 60.65 60.73 11.26
C LYS A 77 61.68 61.04 12.37
N ASN A 78 62.55 60.10 12.74
CA ASN A 78 63.62 60.27 13.75
C ASN A 78 65.04 60.20 13.15
N ALA A 79 65.48 61.31 12.57
CA ALA A 79 66.83 61.46 12.01
C ALA A 79 67.97 61.16 13.02
N SER A 80 67.74 61.32 14.34
CA SER A 80 68.78 61.03 15.33
C SER A 80 69.00 59.52 15.52
N ALA A 81 67.93 58.72 15.52
CA ALA A 81 68.03 57.26 15.63
C ALA A 81 68.77 56.66 14.43
N VAL A 82 68.47 57.14 13.21
CA VAL A 82 69.11 56.69 11.97
C VAL A 82 70.60 57.02 11.95
N ASN A 83 71.00 58.23 12.34
CA ASN A 83 72.40 58.60 12.40
C ASN A 83 73.19 57.79 13.44
N THR A 84 72.60 57.46 14.59
CA THR A 84 73.19 56.52 15.56
C THR A 84 73.35 55.13 14.95
N ARG A 85 72.28 54.57 14.36
CA ARG A 85 72.31 53.21 13.77
C ARG A 85 73.31 53.06 12.63
N LEU A 86 73.41 54.07 11.75
CA LEU A 86 74.43 54.11 10.70
C LEU A 86 75.85 54.19 11.27
N ALA A 87 76.08 54.95 12.34
CA ALA A 87 77.37 55.02 13.01
C ALA A 87 77.72 53.68 13.69
N ASP A 88 76.74 52.99 14.29
CA ASP A 88 76.92 51.66 14.88
C ASP A 88 77.35 50.64 13.82
N TRP A 89 76.59 50.52 12.72
CA TRP A 89 76.91 49.61 11.61
C TRP A 89 78.27 49.92 10.96
N GLN A 90 78.62 51.20 10.76
CA GLN A 90 79.96 51.60 10.29
C GLN A 90 81.06 51.07 11.21
N ASN A 91 80.86 51.10 12.53
CA ASN A 91 81.80 50.65 13.55
C ASN A 91 81.68 49.15 13.92
N LYS A 92 80.87 48.36 13.20
CA LYS A 92 80.54 46.95 13.49
C LYS A 92 79.89 46.71 14.86
N VAL A 93 79.00 47.61 15.27
CA VAL A 93 78.20 47.47 16.49
C VAL A 93 76.78 47.05 16.10
N PHE A 94 76.34 45.89 16.59
CA PHE A 94 75.03 45.29 16.28
C PHE A 94 74.29 44.86 17.56
N THR A 95 74.59 45.48 18.70
CA THR A 95 74.10 45.09 20.04
C THR A 95 72.60 45.29 20.26
N ASP A 96 71.94 46.04 19.38
CA ASP A 96 70.53 46.44 19.50
C ASP A 96 69.62 45.63 18.56
N ARG A 97 70.10 44.48 18.05
CA ARG A 97 69.29 43.57 17.23
C ARG A 97 68.21 42.90 18.10
N PRO A 98 67.00 42.65 17.56
CA PRO A 98 66.02 41.75 18.17
C PRO A 98 66.60 40.39 18.56
N ASP A 99 65.99 39.76 19.56
CA ASP A 99 66.18 38.32 19.82
C ASP A 99 65.64 37.51 18.63
N ILE A 100 66.18 36.31 18.38
CA ILE A 100 65.78 35.46 17.25
C ILE A 100 65.37 34.09 17.76
N LEU A 101 64.16 33.65 17.42
CA LEU A 101 63.61 32.35 17.78
C LEU A 101 63.15 31.60 16.52
N PHE A 102 63.29 30.29 16.53
CA PHE A 102 62.73 29.43 15.50
C PHE A 102 61.45 28.77 16.00
N LEU A 103 60.44 28.71 15.13
CA LEU A 103 59.15 28.06 15.35
C LEU A 103 58.87 27.08 14.20
N SER A 104 58.07 26.05 14.44
CA SER A 104 57.66 25.15 13.36
C SER A 104 56.72 25.87 12.38
N ASP A 105 56.68 25.43 11.12
CA ASP A 105 55.79 26.01 10.09
C ASP A 105 54.32 26.07 10.55
N ALA A 106 53.89 25.10 11.37
CA ALA A 106 52.53 25.05 11.91
C ALA A 106 52.27 26.12 12.99
N GLU A 107 53.30 26.52 13.74
CA GLU A 107 53.21 27.59 14.75
C GLU A 107 53.25 28.98 14.10
N LEU A 108 53.97 29.13 12.97
CA LEU A 108 53.93 30.33 12.11
C LEU A 108 52.80 30.32 11.06
N GLN A 109 51.91 29.33 11.09
CA GLN A 109 50.80 29.15 10.13
C GLN A 109 51.22 29.12 8.65
N GLY A 110 52.48 28.79 8.35
CA GLY A 110 53.06 28.74 7.01
C GLY A 110 53.87 29.96 6.59
N ALA A 111 53.90 31.03 7.40
CA ALA A 111 54.79 32.18 7.17
C ALA A 111 56.26 31.80 7.42
N PHE A 112 57.18 32.47 6.71
CA PHE A 112 58.63 32.22 6.84
C PHE A 112 59.29 33.06 7.93
N GLY A 113 58.78 34.27 8.20
CA GLY A 113 59.23 35.20 9.23
C GLY A 113 58.07 35.87 9.99
N ALA A 114 58.39 36.51 11.12
CA ALA A 114 57.52 37.46 11.81
C ALA A 114 58.29 38.34 12.82
N TYR A 115 58.06 39.65 12.89
CA TYR A 115 58.64 40.53 13.92
C TYR A 115 57.61 40.97 14.98
N SER A 116 57.95 40.73 16.25
CA SER A 116 57.17 41.22 17.40
C SER A 116 57.79 42.48 18.01
N ALA A 117 57.15 43.62 17.71
CA ALA A 117 57.40 44.93 18.29
C ALA A 117 57.26 44.97 19.83
N GLU A 118 56.39 44.15 20.43
CA GLU A 118 56.16 44.11 21.88
C GLU A 118 57.28 43.37 22.63
N ARG A 119 57.85 42.33 22.01
CA ARG A 119 58.90 41.50 22.62
C ARG A 119 60.31 41.83 22.10
N ASN A 120 60.42 42.65 21.05
CA ASN A 120 61.65 42.88 20.29
C ASN A 120 62.28 41.55 19.85
N THR A 121 61.49 40.70 19.19
CA THR A 121 61.86 39.34 18.80
C THR A 121 61.45 39.07 17.34
N ILE A 122 62.37 38.50 16.56
CA ILE A 122 62.10 37.94 15.22
C ILE A 122 61.86 36.44 15.38
N TYR A 123 60.76 35.95 14.83
CA TYR A 123 60.43 34.53 14.73
C TYR A 123 60.70 34.07 13.29
N LEU A 124 61.31 32.90 13.13
CA LEU A 124 61.65 32.32 11.83
C LEU A 124 61.15 30.88 11.72
N SER A 125 60.73 30.46 10.53
CA SER A 125 60.38 29.07 10.25
C SER A 125 61.60 28.15 10.36
N GLU A 126 61.44 27.02 11.07
CA GLU A 126 62.44 25.94 11.12
C GLU A 126 62.79 25.38 9.73
N THR A 127 61.90 25.45 8.73
CA THR A 127 62.16 24.88 7.39
C THR A 127 62.99 25.76 6.47
N LEU A 128 63.17 27.05 6.78
CA LEU A 128 64.16 27.91 6.12
C LEU A 128 65.58 27.32 6.19
N THR A 129 65.88 26.58 7.26
CA THR A 129 67.19 25.91 7.44
C THR A 129 67.37 24.66 6.56
N GLN A 130 66.32 24.19 5.89
CA GLN A 130 66.31 22.91 5.17
C GLN A 130 66.24 23.04 3.63
N GLN A 131 65.80 24.18 3.08
CA GLN A 131 65.49 24.30 1.63
C GLN A 131 66.51 25.13 0.81
N ASP A 132 67.01 26.26 1.31
CA ASP A 132 68.18 26.97 0.76
C ASP A 132 68.88 27.80 1.87
N PRO A 133 69.90 27.25 2.55
CA PRO A 133 70.17 27.54 3.95
C PRO A 133 70.92 28.86 4.25
N LEU A 134 71.17 29.72 3.25
CA LEU A 134 72.00 30.92 3.42
C LEU A 134 71.40 32.16 2.75
N THR A 135 70.98 32.06 1.49
CA THR A 135 70.37 33.17 0.75
C THR A 135 68.93 33.45 1.16
N GLY A 136 68.09 32.42 1.29
CA GLY A 136 66.70 32.58 1.77
C GLY A 136 66.64 33.05 3.22
N LEU A 137 67.37 32.38 4.11
CA LEU A 137 67.43 32.73 5.53
C LEU A 137 67.95 34.17 5.77
N ALA A 138 68.96 34.62 4.99
CA ALA A 138 69.48 35.97 5.14
C ALA A 138 68.56 37.06 4.57
N LYS A 139 67.75 36.75 3.55
CA LYS A 139 66.74 37.68 3.01
C LYS A 139 65.66 37.95 4.06
N VAL A 140 65.00 36.88 4.53
CA VAL A 140 63.90 36.95 5.51
C VAL A 140 64.37 37.59 6.83
N LEU A 141 65.57 37.24 7.31
CA LEU A 141 66.07 37.82 8.55
C LEU A 141 66.41 39.32 8.45
N LEU A 142 66.75 39.81 7.25
CA LEU A 142 67.04 41.23 7.01
C LEU A 142 65.75 42.05 6.76
N GLU A 143 64.76 41.42 6.16
CA GLU A 143 63.38 41.86 5.95
C GLU A 143 62.68 42.07 7.31
N GLU A 144 62.66 41.07 8.18
CA GLU A 144 62.16 41.16 9.56
C GLU A 144 62.92 42.16 10.43
N TYR A 145 64.23 42.31 10.19
CA TYR A 145 65.02 43.35 10.85
C TYR A 145 64.68 44.76 10.32
N GLY A 146 64.15 44.87 9.10
CA GLY A 146 63.63 46.10 8.53
C GLY A 146 62.42 46.65 9.29
N HIS A 147 61.41 45.83 9.58
CA HIS A 147 60.26 46.26 10.41
C HIS A 147 60.71 46.66 11.84
N ALA A 148 61.70 45.97 12.41
CA ALA A 148 62.31 46.35 13.69
C ALA A 148 63.03 47.71 13.64
N LEU A 149 63.60 48.08 12.49
CA LEU A 149 64.25 49.37 12.27
C LEU A 149 63.24 50.48 12.00
N ASP A 150 62.15 50.24 11.26
CA ASP A 150 61.07 51.21 11.07
C ASP A 150 60.52 51.67 12.42
N GLN A 151 60.22 50.73 13.33
CA GLN A 151 59.76 51.04 14.68
C GLN A 151 60.75 51.94 15.46
N GLN A 152 62.06 51.76 15.28
CA GLN A 152 63.10 52.60 15.89
C GLN A 152 63.21 53.98 15.23
N PHE A 153 62.99 54.08 13.92
CA PHE A 153 63.12 55.31 13.14
C PHE A 153 61.84 56.15 13.13
N ASN A 154 60.67 55.55 13.39
CA ASN A 154 59.35 56.16 13.23
C ASN A 154 58.43 56.06 14.47
N SER A 155 58.96 55.58 15.60
CA SER A 155 58.40 55.57 16.96
C SER A 155 56.91 55.95 17.10
N GLY A 156 56.02 54.98 16.84
CA GLY A 156 54.58 55.10 17.06
C GLY A 156 53.70 55.18 15.80
N GLY A 157 54.28 55.03 14.61
CA GLY A 157 53.51 54.89 13.37
C GLY A 157 54.29 54.20 12.27
N ASP A 158 53.83 52.98 11.97
CA ASP A 158 54.13 52.13 10.81
C ASP A 158 54.22 52.94 9.51
N THR A 159 55.18 52.61 8.64
CA THR A 159 55.26 53.22 7.31
C THR A 159 54.35 52.43 6.34
N PRO A 160 53.63 53.07 5.39
CA PRO A 160 52.76 52.32 4.47
C PRO A 160 53.55 51.71 3.30
N GLY A 161 53.66 50.39 3.33
CA GLY A 161 54.35 49.55 2.37
C GLY A 161 54.80 48.25 3.05
N ASP A 162 55.60 47.47 2.33
CA ASP A 162 56.54 46.52 2.91
C ASP A 162 57.95 47.14 2.89
N GLU A 163 58.28 47.87 3.96
CA GLU A 163 59.63 48.42 4.14
C GLU A 163 60.67 47.38 4.53
N GLY A 164 60.26 46.19 4.97
CA GLY A 164 61.12 45.07 5.32
C GLY A 164 61.82 44.53 4.08
N GLU A 165 61.05 44.05 3.11
CA GLU A 165 61.57 43.54 1.84
C GLU A 165 62.28 44.65 1.07
N LEU A 166 61.76 45.87 1.09
CA LEU A 166 62.42 47.01 0.42
C LEU A 166 63.80 47.32 1.03
N LEU A 167 63.98 47.19 2.35
CA LEU A 167 65.31 47.24 2.97
C LEU A 167 66.17 46.07 2.50
N SER A 168 65.63 44.85 2.55
CA SER A 168 66.34 43.61 2.22
C SER A 168 66.90 43.65 0.80
N GLN A 169 66.08 44.00 -0.19
CA GLN A 169 66.49 44.17 -1.58
C GLN A 169 67.56 45.27 -1.73
N ILE A 170 67.43 46.42 -1.07
CA ILE A 170 68.39 47.55 -1.21
C ILE A 170 69.74 47.25 -0.55
N VAL A 171 69.76 46.58 0.60
CA VAL A 171 70.99 46.23 1.34
C VAL A 171 71.73 45.06 0.67
N LEU A 172 70.99 44.10 0.10
CA LEU A 172 71.58 43.00 -0.68
C LEU A 172 72.03 43.45 -2.10
N GLY A 173 71.59 44.62 -2.55
CA GLY A 173 72.02 45.22 -3.82
C GLY A 173 71.17 44.79 -5.03
N THR A 174 69.96 44.31 -4.79
CA THR A 174 68.98 43.91 -5.81
C THR A 174 68.41 45.14 -6.53
N ALA A 175 68.21 45.04 -7.84
CA ALA A 175 67.65 46.12 -8.64
C ALA A 175 66.11 46.04 -8.66
N ILE A 176 65.47 46.98 -7.99
CA ILE A 176 64.01 47.10 -7.92
C ILE A 176 63.49 47.80 -9.18
N SER A 177 62.42 47.27 -9.79
CA SER A 177 61.76 47.89 -10.96
C SER A 177 60.66 48.88 -10.54
N ASP A 178 60.26 49.81 -11.39
CA ASP A 178 59.18 50.76 -11.07
C ASP A 178 57.84 50.07 -10.75
N GLN A 179 57.58 48.88 -11.33
CA GLN A 179 56.40 48.06 -11.00
C GLN A 179 56.54 47.36 -9.65
N GLU A 180 57.72 46.82 -9.35
CA GLU A 180 58.00 46.17 -8.06
C GLU A 180 58.00 47.17 -6.91
N LEU A 181 58.55 48.37 -7.14
CA LEU A 181 58.48 49.47 -6.19
C LEU A 181 57.04 49.94 -5.96
N ALA A 182 56.18 49.90 -6.99
CA ALA A 182 54.77 50.23 -6.83
C ALA A 182 53.97 49.12 -6.12
N ARG A 183 54.41 47.86 -6.23
CA ARG A 183 53.88 46.70 -5.49
C ARG A 183 54.21 46.83 -3.99
N LEU A 184 55.51 46.93 -3.65
CA LEU A 184 56.02 47.08 -2.28
C LEU A 184 55.53 48.35 -1.55
N ARG A 185 54.94 49.32 -2.27
CA ARG A 185 54.30 50.53 -1.69
C ARG A 185 52.77 50.46 -1.62
N GLY A 186 52.18 49.37 -2.12
CA GLY A 186 50.76 49.09 -2.10
C GLY A 186 50.37 47.92 -1.19
N GLU A 187 51.35 47.11 -0.76
CA GLU A 187 51.21 46.15 0.32
C GLU A 187 51.13 46.87 1.69
N ASP A 188 50.40 46.27 2.64
CA ASP A 188 50.19 46.78 4.00
C ASP A 188 50.05 45.54 4.92
N ASP A 189 51.13 45.22 5.63
CA ASP A 189 51.45 43.87 6.13
C ASP A 189 50.62 43.47 7.36
N ARG A 190 49.37 43.01 7.14
CA ARG A 190 48.42 42.72 8.23
C ARG A 190 47.74 41.36 8.17
N GLY A 191 48.50 40.30 7.90
CA GLY A 191 48.25 39.03 8.60
C GLY A 191 48.62 39.19 10.08
N THR A 192 47.83 38.64 11.01
CA THR A 192 48.15 38.70 12.45
C THR A 192 48.04 37.33 13.10
N LEU A 193 49.14 36.88 13.71
CA LEU A 193 49.32 35.61 14.39
C LEU A 193 49.40 35.83 15.91
N ASN A 194 48.52 35.19 16.69
CA ASN A 194 48.62 35.27 18.15
C ASN A 194 49.67 34.26 18.67
N LEU A 195 50.82 34.77 19.12
CA LEU A 195 51.88 33.99 19.77
C LEU A 195 51.87 34.25 21.29
N ASP A 196 51.39 33.26 22.05
CA ASP A 196 51.28 33.30 23.52
C ASP A 196 50.63 34.62 24.04
N GLY A 197 49.47 34.99 23.47
CA GLY A 197 48.68 36.12 23.93
C GLY A 197 49.10 37.49 23.40
N VAL A 198 50.05 37.55 22.46
CA VAL A 198 50.46 38.76 21.73
C VAL A 198 50.20 38.55 20.24
N ASP A 199 49.53 39.51 19.60
CA ASP A 199 49.32 39.49 18.15
C ASP A 199 50.59 40.02 17.45
N VAL A 200 51.15 39.22 16.55
CA VAL A 200 52.38 39.48 15.79
C VAL A 200 52.02 39.55 14.31
N ALA A 201 52.55 40.52 13.57
CA ALA A 201 52.32 40.63 12.14
C ALA A 201 53.01 39.49 11.38
N VAL A 202 52.38 38.97 10.32
CA VAL A 202 52.91 37.92 9.44
C VAL A 202 52.50 38.19 7.99
N GLU A 203 53.44 37.95 7.07
CA GLU A 203 53.22 38.05 5.62
C GLU A 203 52.68 36.72 5.03
N PHE A 204 51.78 36.81 4.04
CA PHE A 204 51.29 35.69 3.25
C PHE A 204 51.21 36.10 1.77
N ASP A 205 52.22 35.75 0.97
CA ASP A 205 52.40 36.24 -0.40
C ASP A 205 52.20 35.15 -1.47
N ASN A 206 51.32 35.36 -2.46
CA ASN A 206 50.98 34.36 -3.49
C ASN A 206 51.17 34.86 -4.94
N THR A 207 52.41 34.73 -5.42
CA THR A 207 52.83 34.95 -6.81
C THR A 207 53.16 33.62 -7.50
N ILE A 208 53.41 33.62 -8.81
CA ILE A 208 53.92 32.41 -9.50
C ILE A 208 55.30 31.95 -8.97
N GLY A 209 56.04 32.84 -8.29
CA GLY A 209 57.32 32.55 -7.63
C GLY A 209 57.15 31.88 -6.26
N THR A 210 56.15 32.29 -5.49
CA THR A 210 55.83 31.76 -4.15
C THR A 210 54.75 30.66 -4.17
N ALA A 211 54.19 30.37 -5.35
CA ALA A 211 53.12 29.40 -5.61
C ALA A 211 53.22 28.10 -4.80
N VAL A 212 52.13 27.74 -4.13
CA VAL A 212 52.01 26.58 -3.22
C VAL A 212 52.46 25.31 -3.93
N ASN A 213 53.55 24.71 -3.46
CA ASN A 213 54.18 23.57 -4.11
C ASN A 213 53.46 22.25 -3.80
N VAL A 214 52.64 21.81 -4.76
CA VAL A 214 51.91 20.53 -4.76
C VAL A 214 52.86 19.33 -4.92
N GLY A 215 54.09 19.57 -5.42
CA GLY A 215 55.08 18.55 -5.73
C GLY A 215 54.72 17.72 -6.96
N THR A 216 55.23 16.49 -7.03
CA THR A 216 54.84 15.55 -8.10
C THR A 216 53.39 15.13 -7.91
N LEU A 217 52.56 15.39 -8.93
CA LEU A 217 51.14 15.06 -8.92
C LEU A 217 50.94 13.64 -9.45
N SER A 218 50.51 12.74 -8.56
CA SER A 218 50.12 11.37 -8.87
C SER A 218 48.89 11.00 -8.05
N GLY A 219 47.73 10.86 -8.69
CA GLY A 219 46.44 10.77 -8.01
C GLY A 219 45.85 12.15 -7.66
N ASN A 220 44.82 12.17 -6.81
CA ASN A 220 44.10 13.39 -6.42
C ASN A 220 44.72 14.08 -5.20
N ARG A 221 44.75 15.41 -5.20
CA ARG A 221 45.11 16.28 -4.07
C ARG A 221 44.10 17.42 -3.97
N THR A 222 43.76 17.82 -2.75
CA THR A 222 42.76 18.85 -2.48
C THR A 222 43.32 19.98 -1.62
N TYR A 223 42.97 21.21 -1.96
CA TYR A 223 43.36 22.46 -1.30
C TYR A 223 42.12 23.34 -1.10
N SER A 224 42.21 24.32 -0.21
CA SER A 224 41.15 25.30 0.03
C SER A 224 41.76 26.67 0.32
N GLY A 225 41.15 27.73 -0.18
CA GLY A 225 41.63 29.10 -0.05
C GLY A 225 40.50 30.11 -0.27
N SER A 226 40.84 31.38 -0.50
CA SER A 226 39.87 32.42 -0.83
C SER A 226 40.47 33.60 -1.58
N VAL A 227 39.92 33.91 -2.76
CA VAL A 227 40.34 35.07 -3.56
C VAL A 227 39.32 36.21 -3.49
N GLY A 228 39.76 37.45 -3.59
CA GLY A 228 38.94 38.66 -3.46
C GLY A 228 39.72 39.96 -3.71
N SER A 229 39.20 41.11 -3.28
CA SER A 229 39.85 42.41 -3.52
C SER A 229 41.18 42.61 -2.79
N THR A 230 41.48 41.78 -1.79
CA THR A 230 42.71 41.81 -0.97
C THR A 230 43.63 40.61 -1.25
N ASP A 231 43.15 39.61 -1.98
CA ASP A 231 43.89 38.42 -2.39
C ASP A 231 43.51 38.13 -3.84
N LEU A 232 44.28 38.68 -4.77
CA LEU A 232 43.89 38.73 -6.17
C LEU A 232 44.19 37.42 -6.93
N ASN A 233 45.09 36.56 -6.42
CA ASN A 233 45.50 35.34 -7.13
C ASN A 233 46.04 34.29 -6.15
N ASP A 234 45.50 33.10 -6.21
CA ASP A 234 46.08 31.93 -5.57
C ASP A 234 46.81 31.06 -6.61
N TYR A 235 48.13 30.90 -6.49
CA TYR A 235 48.93 30.02 -7.36
C TYR A 235 49.29 28.69 -6.69
N TYR A 236 49.16 27.60 -7.45
CA TYR A 236 49.60 26.26 -7.06
C TYR A 236 50.52 25.67 -8.12
N ARG A 237 51.71 25.21 -7.74
CA ARG A 237 52.70 24.60 -8.67
C ARG A 237 52.71 23.09 -8.55
N PHE A 238 52.69 22.36 -9.67
CA PHE A 238 52.84 20.90 -9.69
C PHE A 238 53.76 20.39 -10.80
N THR A 239 54.26 19.16 -10.63
CA THR A 239 55.14 18.48 -11.60
C THR A 239 54.53 17.16 -12.07
N LEU A 240 54.59 16.89 -13.38
CA LEU A 240 54.22 15.61 -13.98
C LEU A 240 55.47 14.85 -14.45
N GLY A 241 55.65 13.62 -13.96
CA GLY A 241 56.80 12.76 -14.29
C GLY A 241 56.68 12.03 -15.65
N SER A 242 55.49 11.98 -16.23
CA SER A 242 55.16 11.39 -17.52
C SER A 242 54.06 12.20 -18.20
N ALA A 243 53.77 11.92 -19.48
CA ALA A 243 52.51 12.36 -20.06
C ALA A 243 51.34 11.80 -19.23
N SER A 244 50.37 12.67 -18.94
CA SER A 244 49.28 12.38 -18.00
C SER A 244 48.02 13.13 -18.40
N ASN A 245 46.88 12.46 -18.26
CA ASN A 245 45.58 13.10 -18.28
C ASN A 245 45.36 13.80 -16.94
N PHE A 246 45.29 15.13 -17.00
CA PHE A 246 45.14 16.04 -15.87
C PHE A 246 43.70 16.54 -15.79
N SER A 247 43.18 16.62 -14.56
CA SER A 247 41.87 17.20 -14.27
C SER A 247 41.94 18.07 -13.03
N LEU A 248 41.23 19.19 -13.10
CA LEU A 248 41.08 20.21 -12.08
C LEU A 248 39.59 20.46 -11.85
N ASN A 249 39.21 20.65 -10.59
CA ASN A 249 37.89 21.12 -10.19
C ASN A 249 38.02 22.19 -9.10
N LEU A 250 37.37 23.34 -9.29
CA LEU A 250 37.22 24.40 -8.30
C LEU A 250 35.75 24.43 -7.84
N SER A 251 35.51 24.31 -6.54
CA SER A 251 34.15 24.14 -6.00
C SER A 251 33.94 24.85 -4.67
N GLY A 252 32.68 25.01 -4.25
CA GLY A 252 32.33 25.70 -3.01
C GLY A 252 32.45 27.22 -3.07
N LEU A 253 32.40 27.80 -4.28
CA LEU A 253 32.41 29.25 -4.50
C LEU A 253 31.20 29.93 -3.85
N SER A 254 31.42 31.09 -3.22
CA SER A 254 30.38 31.98 -2.69
C SER A 254 30.18 33.24 -3.53
N ALA A 255 31.13 33.58 -4.39
CA ALA A 255 31.04 34.59 -5.44
C ALA A 255 31.87 34.16 -6.67
N ASP A 256 31.89 35.00 -7.71
CA ASP A 256 32.46 34.68 -9.03
C ASP A 256 34.00 34.63 -9.02
N ALA A 257 34.57 33.46 -9.30
CA ALA A 257 36.01 33.24 -9.44
C ALA A 257 36.33 32.20 -10.52
N ASP A 258 37.35 32.54 -11.30
CA ASP A 258 37.83 31.81 -12.47
C ASP A 258 39.04 30.95 -12.11
N VAL A 259 39.40 30.02 -13.01
CA VAL A 259 40.63 29.25 -12.89
C VAL A 259 41.36 29.09 -14.21
N GLU A 260 42.69 29.28 -14.17
CA GLU A 260 43.62 29.06 -15.27
C GLU A 260 44.58 27.92 -14.95
N LEU A 261 44.82 27.06 -15.94
CA LEU A 261 45.94 26.13 -15.98
C LEU A 261 47.04 26.74 -16.86
N LEU A 262 48.24 26.87 -16.30
CA LEU A 262 49.39 27.57 -16.86
C LEU A 262 50.55 26.58 -17.11
N ASN A 263 51.35 26.85 -18.15
CA ASN A 263 52.61 26.14 -18.39
C ASN A 263 53.76 26.69 -17.53
N SER A 264 54.95 26.07 -17.63
CA SER A 264 56.17 26.48 -16.90
C SER A 264 56.69 27.89 -17.18
N SER A 265 56.10 28.62 -18.13
CA SER A 265 56.42 30.02 -18.47
C SER A 265 55.31 30.99 -18.06
N GLY A 266 54.33 30.54 -17.28
CA GLY A 266 53.21 31.37 -16.81
C GLY A 266 52.16 31.69 -17.89
N VAL A 267 52.17 30.98 -19.02
CA VAL A 267 51.18 31.18 -20.09
C VAL A 267 50.03 30.19 -19.94
N ALA A 268 48.79 30.68 -19.96
CA ALA A 268 47.59 29.87 -19.91
C ALA A 268 47.52 28.88 -21.09
N ILE A 269 47.31 27.61 -20.76
CA ILE A 269 47.08 26.50 -21.68
C ILE A 269 45.63 26.01 -21.66
N ALA A 270 44.90 26.27 -20.57
CA ALA A 270 43.45 26.12 -20.48
C ALA A 270 42.89 27.07 -19.41
N SER A 271 41.62 27.45 -19.52
CA SER A 271 40.90 28.30 -18.57
C SER A 271 39.45 27.86 -18.46
N SER A 272 38.84 28.01 -17.29
CA SER A 272 37.41 27.85 -17.05
C SER A 272 36.88 29.14 -16.41
N LEU A 273 35.78 29.64 -16.98
CA LEU A 273 35.24 31.00 -16.77
C LEU A 273 33.70 30.99 -16.59
N ASN A 274 33.11 30.04 -15.85
CA ASN A 274 31.66 30.00 -15.67
C ASN A 274 31.22 31.03 -14.62
N SER A 275 30.34 31.94 -15.03
CA SER A 275 29.86 33.02 -14.16
C SER A 275 29.17 32.54 -12.87
N GLY A 276 29.35 33.32 -11.81
CA GLY A 276 28.69 33.20 -10.52
C GLY A 276 29.31 32.13 -9.60
N SER A 277 28.51 31.55 -8.70
CA SER A 277 28.96 30.52 -7.76
C SER A 277 28.98 29.11 -8.37
N SER A 278 29.28 29.01 -9.67
CA SER A 278 29.38 27.73 -10.39
C SER A 278 30.69 27.02 -10.01
N SER A 279 30.81 25.71 -10.28
CA SER A 279 32.13 25.05 -10.14
C SER A 279 32.89 25.12 -11.45
N GLU A 280 34.15 25.53 -11.37
CA GLU A 280 35.05 25.54 -12.51
C GLU A 280 35.70 24.18 -12.71
N SER A 281 35.97 23.80 -13.96
CA SER A 281 36.67 22.56 -14.23
C SER A 281 37.49 22.62 -15.50
N ILE A 282 38.71 22.08 -15.43
CA ILE A 282 39.61 21.94 -16.57
C ILE A 282 40.00 20.47 -16.66
N SER A 283 39.92 19.89 -17.85
CA SER A 283 40.53 18.60 -18.16
C SER A 283 41.45 18.77 -19.38
N SER A 284 42.65 18.22 -19.32
CA SER A 284 43.69 18.45 -20.33
C SER A 284 44.71 17.32 -20.34
N HIS A 285 45.12 16.90 -21.53
CA HIS A 285 46.27 16.01 -21.69
C HIS A 285 47.57 16.84 -21.59
N LEU A 286 48.44 16.52 -20.62
CA LEU A 286 49.67 17.27 -20.35
C LEU A 286 50.90 16.37 -20.53
N THR A 287 51.93 16.88 -21.19
CA THR A 287 53.23 16.21 -21.28
C THR A 287 53.99 16.31 -19.93
N ALA A 288 55.01 15.47 -19.73
CA ALA A 288 55.88 15.58 -18.57
C ALA A 288 56.50 16.99 -18.47
N GLY A 289 56.42 17.62 -17.29
CA GLY A 289 56.81 19.02 -17.12
C GLY A 289 56.34 19.65 -15.80
N ASN A 290 56.65 20.94 -15.63
CA ASN A 290 56.14 21.77 -14.53
C ASN A 290 54.94 22.59 -15.04
N TYR A 291 53.90 22.70 -14.21
CA TYR A 291 52.67 23.43 -14.50
C TYR A 291 52.22 24.20 -13.26
N TYR A 292 51.38 25.20 -13.48
CA TYR A 292 50.79 26.00 -12.41
C TYR A 292 49.28 26.09 -12.60
N VAL A 293 48.56 26.28 -11.50
CA VAL A 293 47.15 26.65 -11.48
C VAL A 293 47.07 28.05 -10.88
N ARG A 294 46.26 28.94 -11.46
CA ARG A 294 45.89 30.23 -10.87
C ARG A 294 44.39 30.24 -10.62
N VAL A 295 43.97 30.42 -9.38
CA VAL A 295 42.60 30.79 -9.01
C VAL A 295 42.58 32.31 -8.85
N TYR A 296 41.59 33.02 -9.40
CA TYR A 296 41.51 34.48 -9.32
C TYR A 296 40.05 34.95 -9.36
N PRO A 297 39.70 36.08 -8.73
CA PRO A 297 38.31 36.49 -8.62
C PRO A 297 37.88 37.28 -9.87
N TYR A 298 36.69 37.03 -10.39
CA TYR A 298 36.15 37.76 -11.55
C TYR A 298 35.70 39.19 -11.18
N SER A 299 35.48 39.45 -9.88
CA SER A 299 35.08 40.76 -9.34
C SER A 299 35.80 41.07 -8.02
N SER A 300 35.64 42.28 -7.50
CA SER A 300 36.20 42.68 -6.19
C SER A 300 35.52 42.03 -4.97
N THR A 301 34.81 40.91 -5.14
CA THR A 301 34.04 40.23 -4.08
C THR A 301 34.81 39.00 -3.61
N THR A 302 35.12 38.92 -2.32
CA THR A 302 35.82 37.74 -1.76
C THR A 302 34.97 36.47 -1.85
N THR A 303 35.56 35.39 -2.34
CA THR A 303 34.98 34.06 -2.39
C THR A 303 35.94 33.00 -1.86
N SER A 304 35.44 32.10 -1.01
CA SER A 304 36.16 30.88 -0.64
C SER A 304 36.06 29.84 -1.75
N TYR A 305 37.00 28.89 -1.78
CA TYR A 305 36.97 27.78 -2.74
C TYR A 305 37.64 26.50 -2.19
N ASN A 306 37.38 25.39 -2.87
CA ASN A 306 38.03 24.10 -2.71
C ASN A 306 38.55 23.65 -4.09
N LEU A 307 39.86 23.49 -4.22
CA LEU A 307 40.56 23.11 -5.44
C LEU A 307 40.96 21.62 -5.37
N SER A 308 40.52 20.80 -6.32
CA SER A 308 40.92 19.40 -6.47
C SER A 308 41.76 19.24 -7.74
N LEU A 309 42.96 18.68 -7.61
CA LEU A 309 43.91 18.43 -8.70
C LEU A 309 44.18 16.93 -8.83
N THR A 310 43.92 16.34 -9.99
CA THR A 310 44.19 14.93 -10.27
C THR A 310 45.06 14.79 -11.52
N ALA A 311 46.04 13.90 -11.48
CA ALA A 311 46.73 13.43 -12.68
C ALA A 311 46.90 11.91 -12.67
N SER A 312 46.64 11.29 -13.82
CA SER A 312 46.91 9.87 -14.10
C SER A 312 47.74 9.72 -15.37
N ALA A 313 48.69 8.79 -15.36
CA ALA A 313 49.51 8.51 -16.53
C ALA A 313 48.66 7.99 -17.71
N ASP A 314 48.90 8.58 -18.88
CA ASP A 314 48.28 8.29 -20.18
C ASP A 314 48.17 6.78 -20.46
N ALA A 315 47.03 6.32 -21.02
CA ALA A 315 46.87 4.92 -21.40
C ALA A 315 47.60 4.57 -22.72
N GLY A 316 47.95 5.56 -23.53
CA GLY A 316 48.94 5.50 -24.59
C GLY A 316 48.34 5.22 -25.96
N ASN A 317 48.59 6.14 -26.89
CA ASN A 317 47.99 6.20 -28.24
C ASN A 317 48.34 5.07 -29.24
N SER A 318 48.97 3.98 -28.79
CA SER A 318 49.32 2.84 -29.65
C SER A 318 49.52 1.54 -28.86
N LEU A 319 49.38 0.39 -29.52
CA LEU A 319 49.65 -0.94 -28.93
C LEU A 319 51.04 -1.07 -28.27
N THR A 320 52.04 -0.28 -28.71
CA THR A 320 53.39 -0.24 -28.12
C THR A 320 53.52 0.66 -26.90
N LEU A 321 52.68 1.69 -26.79
CA LEU A 321 52.61 2.59 -25.62
C LEU A 321 51.52 2.18 -24.63
N ALA A 322 50.72 1.17 -24.98
CA ALA A 322 49.59 0.67 -24.22
C ALA A 322 49.91 0.44 -22.75
N ARG A 323 49.14 1.09 -21.86
CA ARG A 323 49.22 0.97 -20.41
C ARG A 323 49.03 -0.46 -19.99
N ASN A 324 50.13 -1.05 -19.55
CA ASN A 324 50.19 -2.44 -19.12
C ASN A 324 49.60 -2.57 -17.71
N ILE A 325 48.39 -3.12 -17.63
CA ILE A 325 47.69 -3.35 -16.36
C ILE A 325 48.03 -4.73 -15.75
N GLY A 326 48.95 -5.46 -16.36
CA GLY A 326 49.48 -6.74 -15.91
C GLY A 326 48.50 -7.90 -16.10
N THR A 327 48.61 -8.90 -15.24
CA THR A 327 47.64 -10.01 -15.21
C THR A 327 46.29 -9.49 -14.69
N LEU A 328 45.22 -9.73 -15.45
CA LEU A 328 43.85 -9.40 -15.05
C LEU A 328 43.22 -10.62 -14.36
N SER A 329 42.80 -10.43 -13.12
CA SER A 329 42.07 -11.39 -12.30
C SER A 329 41.16 -10.60 -11.35
N GLY A 330 39.86 -10.82 -11.41
CA GLY A 330 38.87 -9.91 -10.82
C GLY A 330 38.72 -8.62 -11.63
N THR A 331 38.19 -7.57 -11.00
CA THR A 331 37.87 -6.28 -11.61
C THR A 331 38.98 -5.25 -11.39
N ARG A 332 39.27 -4.44 -12.42
CA ARG A 332 40.10 -3.23 -12.37
C ARG A 332 39.35 -2.08 -13.05
N THR A 333 39.46 -0.88 -12.49
CA THR A 333 38.80 0.33 -13.02
C THR A 333 39.82 1.42 -13.34
N PHE A 334 39.56 2.19 -14.39
CA PHE A 334 40.39 3.29 -14.89
C PHE A 334 39.48 4.46 -15.25
N ASN A 335 39.92 5.68 -14.94
CA ASN A 335 39.26 6.90 -15.39
C ASN A 335 40.27 7.62 -16.28
N ASP A 336 39.88 7.99 -17.50
CA ASP A 336 40.76 8.56 -18.53
C ASP A 336 39.95 9.43 -19.51
N PHE A 337 40.59 9.87 -20.59
CA PHE A 337 40.04 10.83 -21.54
C PHE A 337 40.49 10.50 -22.97
N VAL A 338 39.55 10.53 -23.91
CA VAL A 338 39.85 10.50 -25.35
C VAL A 338 39.29 11.74 -26.06
N GLY A 339 40.03 12.24 -27.05
CA GLY A 339 39.64 13.42 -27.82
C GLY A 339 40.66 13.87 -28.85
N SER A 340 40.54 15.12 -29.29
CA SER A 340 41.37 15.71 -30.36
C SER A 340 42.88 15.74 -30.07
N THR A 341 43.27 15.71 -28.80
CA THR A 341 44.67 15.65 -28.34
C THR A 341 45.11 14.27 -27.88
N ASP A 342 44.16 13.36 -27.67
CA ASP A 342 44.37 12.02 -27.12
C ASP A 342 43.47 11.01 -27.86
N LEU A 343 43.91 10.58 -29.04
CA LEU A 343 43.02 9.96 -30.03
C LEU A 343 42.64 8.51 -29.69
N ASN A 344 43.41 7.85 -28.81
CA ASN A 344 43.23 6.45 -28.46
C ASN A 344 43.85 6.13 -27.10
N ASP A 345 43.10 5.41 -26.27
CA ASP A 345 43.65 4.80 -25.06
C ASP A 345 43.75 3.28 -25.23
N TYR A 346 44.97 2.73 -25.14
CA TYR A 346 45.20 1.29 -25.23
C TYR A 346 45.57 0.68 -23.87
N TYR A 347 44.70 -0.15 -23.30
CA TYR A 347 45.02 -0.92 -22.09
C TYR A 347 45.47 -2.33 -22.46
N ARG A 348 46.68 -2.74 -22.08
CA ARG A 348 47.19 -4.10 -22.29
C ARG A 348 47.02 -4.95 -21.03
N PHE A 349 46.44 -6.14 -21.17
CA PHE A 349 46.32 -7.11 -20.08
C PHE A 349 46.69 -8.54 -20.50
N THR A 350 47.00 -9.36 -19.50
CA THR A 350 47.28 -10.79 -19.68
C THR A 350 46.26 -11.63 -18.91
N LEU A 351 45.70 -12.66 -19.53
CA LEU A 351 44.92 -13.70 -18.87
C LEU A 351 45.80 -14.93 -18.66
N GLY A 352 45.94 -15.35 -17.40
CA GLY A 352 46.77 -16.50 -17.02
C GLY A 352 46.15 -17.87 -17.34
N SER A 353 44.84 -17.89 -17.56
CA SER A 353 44.02 -19.04 -17.97
C SER A 353 42.94 -18.56 -18.93
N ALA A 354 42.19 -19.50 -19.52
CA ALA A 354 40.91 -19.13 -20.10
C ALA A 354 40.01 -18.49 -19.01
N SER A 355 39.27 -17.46 -19.39
CA SER A 355 38.52 -16.59 -18.48
C SER A 355 37.29 -16.00 -19.17
N ASN A 356 36.22 -15.87 -18.39
CA ASN A 356 35.11 -14.98 -18.69
C ASN A 356 35.52 -13.52 -18.49
N PHE A 357 35.61 -12.77 -19.59
CA PHE A 357 35.98 -11.35 -19.63
C PHE A 357 34.75 -10.46 -19.84
N SER A 358 34.68 -9.39 -19.06
CA SER A 358 33.65 -8.35 -19.14
C SER A 358 34.30 -6.97 -19.11
N LEU A 359 33.78 -6.07 -19.94
CA LEU A 359 34.18 -4.68 -20.08
C LEU A 359 32.95 -3.80 -19.99
N ASN A 360 33.08 -2.67 -19.30
CA ASN A 360 32.09 -1.59 -19.28
C ASN A 360 32.81 -0.23 -19.43
N LEU A 361 32.37 0.60 -20.38
CA LEU A 361 32.79 2.00 -20.53
C LEU A 361 31.60 2.88 -20.13
N SER A 362 31.79 3.85 -19.23
CA SER A 362 30.69 4.64 -18.67
C SER A 362 31.10 6.07 -18.31
N GLY A 363 30.13 6.95 -18.07
CA GLY A 363 30.41 8.35 -17.70
C GLY A 363 30.94 9.20 -18.86
N LEU A 364 30.54 8.85 -20.09
CA LEU A 364 30.84 9.60 -21.31
C LEU A 364 30.15 10.98 -21.29
N SER A 365 30.90 12.03 -21.65
CA SER A 365 30.37 13.38 -21.91
C SER A 365 30.20 13.68 -23.40
N ALA A 366 30.84 12.91 -24.26
CA ALA A 366 30.59 12.84 -25.70
C ALA A 366 30.83 11.41 -26.22
N ASP A 367 30.58 11.18 -27.51
CA ASP A 367 30.54 9.86 -28.14
C ASP A 367 31.94 9.21 -28.24
N ALA A 368 32.10 7.97 -27.73
CA ALA A 368 33.33 7.19 -27.80
C ALA A 368 33.06 5.68 -27.79
N ASP A 369 33.73 4.98 -28.71
CA ASP A 369 33.62 3.53 -28.93
C ASP A 369 34.65 2.75 -28.10
N VAL A 370 34.41 1.44 -27.94
CA VAL A 370 35.38 0.51 -27.35
C VAL A 370 35.55 -0.77 -28.16
N VAL A 371 36.80 -1.22 -28.29
CA VAL A 371 37.17 -2.45 -29.01
C VAL A 371 38.08 -3.33 -28.16
N LEU A 372 37.71 -4.60 -28.05
CA LEU A 372 38.53 -5.67 -27.50
C LEU A 372 39.36 -6.30 -28.63
N LEU A 373 40.68 -6.34 -28.44
CA LEU A 373 41.67 -6.74 -29.44
C LEU A 373 42.49 -7.95 -28.94
N ASN A 374 42.90 -8.82 -29.87
CA ASN A 374 43.85 -9.89 -29.57
C ASN A 374 45.30 -9.38 -29.52
N SER A 375 46.24 -10.28 -29.19
CA SER A 375 47.68 -9.99 -29.10
C SER A 375 48.33 -9.40 -30.37
N SER A 376 47.68 -9.54 -31.53
CA SER A 376 48.13 -9.04 -32.84
C SER A 376 47.42 -7.75 -33.26
N GLY A 377 46.57 -7.15 -32.40
CA GLY A 377 45.82 -5.94 -32.71
C GLY A 377 44.58 -6.15 -33.58
N VAL A 378 44.09 -7.38 -33.73
CA VAL A 378 42.86 -7.68 -34.47
C VAL A 378 41.66 -7.70 -33.51
N ALA A 379 40.55 -7.06 -33.91
CA ALA A 379 39.32 -7.02 -33.13
C ALA A 379 38.72 -8.41 -32.89
N ILE A 380 38.36 -8.67 -31.63
CA ILE A 380 37.60 -9.83 -31.17
C ILE A 380 36.12 -9.44 -31.02
N ALA A 381 35.87 -8.29 -30.39
CA ALA A 381 34.55 -7.72 -30.17
C ALA A 381 34.66 -6.19 -30.09
N SER A 382 33.55 -5.50 -30.36
CA SER A 382 33.46 -4.04 -30.35
C SER A 382 32.07 -3.60 -29.91
N SER A 383 31.98 -2.44 -29.29
CA SER A 383 30.74 -1.77 -28.89
C SER A 383 30.85 -0.29 -29.27
N ALA A 384 29.78 0.24 -29.85
CA ALA A 384 29.72 1.53 -30.55
C ALA A 384 28.26 2.05 -30.58
N LEU A 385 27.74 2.37 -29.39
CA LEU A 385 26.40 2.91 -29.15
C LEU A 385 26.47 4.44 -29.12
N SER A 386 25.78 5.08 -30.07
CA SER A 386 25.84 6.54 -30.24
C SER A 386 25.58 7.36 -28.96
N GLY A 387 26.28 8.47 -28.84
CA GLY A 387 26.11 9.48 -27.80
C GLY A 387 26.80 9.13 -26.48
N THR A 388 26.18 9.50 -25.35
CA THR A 388 26.76 9.29 -24.01
C THR A 388 26.34 7.95 -23.39
N THR A 389 26.08 6.93 -24.22
CA THR A 389 25.56 5.63 -23.78
C THR A 389 26.70 4.76 -23.27
N SER A 390 26.52 4.02 -22.17
CA SER A 390 27.60 3.15 -21.68
C SER A 390 27.84 1.96 -22.61
N GLU A 391 29.08 1.79 -23.07
CA GLU A 391 29.49 0.63 -23.85
C GLU A 391 29.70 -0.61 -22.97
N SER A 392 29.46 -1.79 -23.53
CA SER A 392 29.87 -3.04 -22.88
C SER A 392 30.28 -4.12 -23.86
N ILE A 393 31.23 -4.97 -23.44
CA ILE A 393 31.67 -6.16 -24.15
C ILE A 393 31.76 -7.30 -23.14
N ASN A 394 31.11 -8.42 -23.42
CA ASN A 394 31.29 -9.68 -22.70
C ASN A 394 31.86 -10.71 -23.68
N SER A 395 32.89 -11.46 -23.29
CA SER A 395 33.56 -12.43 -24.15
C SER A 395 34.27 -13.50 -23.34
N HIS A 396 34.14 -14.76 -23.74
CA HIS A 396 35.02 -15.83 -23.25
C HIS A 396 36.37 -15.73 -23.98
N LEU A 397 37.46 -15.65 -23.24
CA LEU A 397 38.81 -15.44 -23.77
C LEU A 397 39.75 -16.55 -23.28
N ALA A 398 40.55 -17.11 -24.18
CA ALA A 398 41.61 -18.05 -23.83
C ALA A 398 42.75 -17.39 -23.02
N ALA A 399 43.65 -18.20 -22.45
CA ALA A 399 44.89 -17.67 -21.86
C ALA A 399 45.72 -16.93 -22.92
N GLY A 400 46.14 -15.69 -22.65
CA GLY A 400 46.79 -14.87 -23.67
C GLY A 400 47.01 -13.40 -23.29
N ASN A 401 47.56 -12.65 -24.24
CA ASN A 401 47.69 -11.20 -24.14
C ASN A 401 46.58 -10.55 -24.97
N TYR A 402 45.94 -9.53 -24.41
CA TYR A 402 44.81 -8.82 -25.01
C TYR A 402 44.98 -7.32 -24.82
N TYR A 403 44.28 -6.55 -25.64
CA TYR A 403 44.22 -5.10 -25.52
C TYR A 403 42.78 -4.62 -25.55
N VAL A 404 42.49 -3.56 -24.81
CA VAL A 404 41.29 -2.74 -24.97
C VAL A 404 41.72 -1.44 -25.62
N ARG A 405 40.97 -0.98 -26.63
CA ARG A 405 41.12 0.35 -27.22
C ARG A 405 39.84 1.14 -26.98
N VAL A 406 39.95 2.29 -26.33
CA VAL A 406 38.91 3.35 -26.32
C VAL A 406 39.31 4.42 -27.32
N TYR A 407 38.37 4.97 -28.09
CA TYR A 407 38.63 6.08 -29.03
C TYR A 407 37.37 6.92 -29.25
N PRO A 408 37.49 8.22 -29.57
CA PRO A 408 36.34 9.10 -29.70
C PRO A 408 35.66 8.92 -31.06
N TYR A 409 34.34 9.06 -31.11
CA TYR A 409 33.60 9.06 -32.37
C TYR A 409 33.70 10.44 -33.03
N GLY A 410 34.68 10.60 -33.91
CA GLY A 410 34.95 11.86 -34.63
C GLY A 410 36.03 12.70 -33.96
N SER A 411 35.78 14.00 -33.78
CA SER A 411 36.74 14.96 -33.18
C SER A 411 36.21 15.58 -31.89
N VAL A 412 35.38 14.82 -31.16
CA VAL A 412 34.82 15.21 -29.86
C VAL A 412 35.74 14.78 -28.72
N ASN A 413 35.68 15.51 -27.62
CA ASN A 413 36.46 15.26 -26.40
C ASN A 413 35.54 14.67 -25.34
N THR A 414 35.89 13.52 -24.75
CA THR A 414 35.13 12.89 -23.68
C THR A 414 36.03 12.25 -22.62
N SER A 415 35.66 12.45 -21.36
CA SER A 415 36.14 11.62 -20.25
C SER A 415 35.37 10.30 -20.21
N TYR A 416 35.92 9.28 -19.55
CA TYR A 416 35.25 8.01 -19.33
C TYR A 416 35.75 7.28 -18.07
N ASN A 417 34.98 6.28 -17.65
CA ASN A 417 35.30 5.30 -16.62
C ASN A 417 35.23 3.90 -17.24
N LEU A 418 36.37 3.24 -17.37
CA LEU A 418 36.52 1.88 -17.91
C LEU A 418 36.65 0.86 -16.78
N SER A 419 35.79 -0.14 -16.76
CA SER A 419 35.86 -1.30 -15.86
C SER A 419 36.18 -2.56 -16.66
N LEU A 420 37.25 -3.26 -16.29
CA LEU A 420 37.68 -4.52 -16.90
C LEU A 420 37.64 -5.63 -15.85
N THR A 421 36.92 -6.70 -16.11
CA THR A 421 36.77 -7.84 -15.20
C THR A 421 37.15 -9.14 -15.91
N ALA A 422 37.96 -9.98 -15.28
CA ALA A 422 38.19 -11.35 -15.75
C ALA A 422 38.05 -12.37 -14.61
N SER A 423 37.25 -13.42 -14.83
CA SER A 423 37.14 -14.57 -13.94
C SER A 423 37.66 -15.81 -14.67
N ALA A 424 38.72 -16.42 -14.15
CA ALA A 424 39.28 -17.67 -14.66
C ALA A 424 38.26 -18.81 -14.53
N ASP A 425 37.94 -19.49 -15.63
CA ASP A 425 36.90 -20.54 -15.77
C ASP A 425 36.89 -21.55 -14.60
N ALA A 426 35.72 -22.12 -14.26
CA ALA A 426 35.65 -23.01 -13.10
C ALA A 426 36.37 -24.36 -13.34
N GLY A 427 36.57 -24.72 -14.61
CA GLY A 427 37.56 -25.71 -15.03
C GLY A 427 36.94 -27.06 -15.37
N ASN A 428 37.39 -27.62 -16.50
CA ASN A 428 36.74 -28.73 -17.21
C ASN A 428 36.88 -30.13 -16.57
N SER A 429 37.38 -30.25 -15.34
CA SER A 429 37.49 -31.53 -14.66
C SER A 429 37.51 -31.39 -13.13
N LEU A 430 37.21 -32.49 -12.42
CA LEU A 430 37.31 -32.57 -10.96
C LEU A 430 38.70 -32.19 -10.40
N THR A 431 39.78 -32.35 -11.17
CA THR A 431 41.14 -31.97 -10.74
C THR A 431 41.47 -30.50 -10.99
N LEU A 432 40.77 -29.85 -11.92
CA LEU A 432 40.91 -28.43 -12.23
C LEU A 432 39.81 -27.56 -11.58
N ALA A 433 38.87 -28.21 -10.88
CA ALA A 433 37.71 -27.60 -10.28
C ALA A 433 38.04 -26.38 -9.39
N ARG A 434 37.39 -25.24 -9.65
CA ARG A 434 37.55 -24.00 -8.89
C ARG A 434 37.21 -24.25 -7.43
N ASN A 435 38.24 -24.23 -6.59
CA ASN A 435 38.11 -24.45 -5.16
C ASN A 435 37.56 -23.20 -4.49
N ILE A 436 36.28 -23.24 -4.10
CA ILE A 436 35.61 -22.13 -3.41
C ILE A 436 35.79 -22.20 -1.88
N GLY A 437 36.52 -23.20 -1.38
CA GLY A 437 36.86 -23.37 0.03
C GLY A 437 35.70 -23.88 0.89
N THR A 438 35.72 -23.55 2.19
CA THR A 438 34.62 -23.88 3.09
C THR A 438 33.40 -23.02 2.75
N LEU A 439 32.27 -23.65 2.46
CA LEU A 439 31.02 -22.95 2.17
C LEU A 439 30.33 -22.57 3.49
N SER A 440 30.27 -21.27 3.76
CA SER A 440 29.52 -20.64 4.84
C SER A 440 28.74 -19.46 4.29
N GLY A 441 27.44 -19.39 4.60
CA GLY A 441 26.53 -18.42 3.99
C GLY A 441 26.33 -18.66 2.49
N THR A 442 25.83 -17.65 1.78
CA THR A 442 25.60 -17.69 0.32
C THR A 442 26.80 -17.13 -0.45
N ARG A 443 27.17 -17.77 -1.55
CA ARG A 443 28.21 -17.33 -2.50
C ARG A 443 27.69 -17.44 -3.92
N THR A 444 28.04 -16.48 -4.77
CA THR A 444 27.55 -16.40 -6.15
C THR A 444 28.72 -16.31 -7.12
N PHE A 445 28.63 -17.02 -8.24
CA PHE A 445 29.63 -17.07 -9.31
C PHE A 445 28.93 -16.83 -10.64
N ASN A 446 29.57 -16.06 -11.54
CA ASN A 446 29.12 -15.92 -12.92
C ASN A 446 30.16 -16.59 -13.82
N ASP A 447 29.70 -17.41 -14.77
CA ASP A 447 30.54 -18.20 -15.68
C ASP A 447 29.80 -18.50 -16.99
N PHE A 448 30.41 -19.34 -17.82
CA PHE A 448 29.96 -19.68 -19.16
C PHE A 448 30.21 -21.15 -19.46
N VAL A 449 29.19 -21.85 -19.96
CA VAL A 449 29.35 -23.17 -20.59
C VAL A 449 28.88 -23.16 -22.04
N GLY A 450 29.61 -23.85 -22.90
CA GLY A 450 29.34 -23.93 -24.33
C GLY A 450 30.45 -24.65 -25.11
N SER A 451 30.51 -24.41 -26.41
CA SER A 451 31.45 -25.07 -27.33
C SER A 451 32.94 -24.88 -27.02
N THR A 452 33.30 -23.83 -26.27
CA THR A 452 34.69 -23.52 -25.86
C THR A 452 34.99 -23.86 -24.40
N ASP A 453 33.95 -24.06 -23.59
CA ASP A 453 34.05 -24.46 -22.19
C ASP A 453 32.94 -25.47 -21.88
N LEU A 454 33.27 -26.76 -21.91
CA LEU A 454 32.26 -27.82 -21.92
C LEU A 454 31.74 -28.16 -20.51
N ASN A 455 32.46 -27.79 -19.46
CA ASN A 455 32.12 -28.14 -18.08
C ASN A 455 32.77 -27.15 -17.11
N ASP A 456 31.97 -26.63 -16.20
CA ASP A 456 32.46 -25.87 -15.06
C ASP A 456 32.33 -26.70 -13.79
N TYR A 457 33.47 -27.10 -13.22
CA TYR A 457 33.52 -27.81 -11.94
C TYR A 457 33.85 -26.87 -10.78
N TYR A 458 33.01 -26.81 -9.76
CA TYR A 458 33.31 -26.12 -8.50
C TYR A 458 33.58 -27.16 -7.42
N ARG A 459 34.54 -26.90 -6.52
CA ARG A 459 34.80 -27.73 -5.34
C ARG A 459 34.58 -26.94 -4.06
N PHE A 460 33.82 -27.49 -3.12
CA PHE A 460 33.60 -26.91 -1.80
C PHE A 460 33.77 -27.92 -0.66
N THR A 461 33.95 -27.39 0.54
CA THR A 461 34.04 -28.17 1.78
C THR A 461 32.93 -27.73 2.76
N LEU A 462 32.34 -28.69 3.46
CA LEU A 462 31.44 -28.44 4.60
C LEU A 462 32.13 -28.88 5.89
N GLY A 463 32.23 -27.97 6.87
CA GLY A 463 32.89 -28.22 8.15
C GLY A 463 32.03 -28.99 9.17
N SER A 464 30.71 -29.02 8.97
CA SER A 464 29.73 -29.77 9.75
C SER A 464 28.66 -30.32 8.79
N ALA A 465 27.73 -31.14 9.29
CA ALA A 465 26.53 -31.45 8.51
C ALA A 465 25.75 -30.15 8.26
N SER A 466 25.32 -29.90 7.03
CA SER A 466 24.70 -28.64 6.62
C SER A 466 23.54 -28.86 5.68
N ASN A 467 22.53 -27.98 5.78
CA ASN A 467 21.52 -27.80 4.75
C ASN A 467 22.15 -27.01 3.59
N PHE A 468 22.46 -27.69 2.49
CA PHE A 468 23.04 -27.14 1.28
C PHE A 468 21.95 -26.82 0.25
N SER A 469 22.10 -25.68 -0.43
CA SER A 469 21.26 -25.27 -1.55
C SER A 469 22.10 -24.72 -2.70
N LEU A 470 21.62 -24.93 -3.92
CA LEU A 470 22.20 -24.51 -5.18
C LEU A 470 21.09 -23.99 -6.08
N ASN A 471 21.34 -22.86 -6.73
CA ASN A 471 20.54 -22.29 -7.80
C ASN A 471 21.45 -21.93 -8.99
N LEU A 472 21.15 -22.43 -10.18
CA LEU A 472 21.72 -22.00 -11.45
C LEU A 472 20.68 -21.12 -12.16
N SER A 473 21.03 -19.90 -12.53
CA SER A 473 20.11 -18.95 -13.17
C SER A 473 20.84 -18.12 -14.23
N GLY A 474 20.16 -17.16 -14.85
CA GLY A 474 20.77 -16.28 -15.88
C GLY A 474 21.04 -16.95 -17.23
N LEU A 475 20.44 -18.12 -17.48
CA LEU A 475 20.65 -18.90 -18.70
C LEU A 475 20.09 -18.20 -19.96
N SER A 476 20.88 -18.19 -21.02
CA SER A 476 20.52 -17.76 -22.38
C SER A 476 20.39 -18.93 -23.36
N ALA A 477 20.88 -20.11 -22.99
CA ALA A 477 20.68 -21.39 -23.67
C ALA A 477 20.66 -22.52 -22.61
N ASP A 478 20.45 -23.76 -23.03
CA ASP A 478 20.12 -24.89 -22.14
C ASP A 478 21.38 -25.46 -21.45
N ALA A 479 21.37 -25.55 -20.12
CA ALA A 479 22.49 -26.04 -19.31
C ALA A 479 22.03 -26.70 -18.00
N ASP A 480 22.57 -27.90 -17.74
CA ASP A 480 22.25 -28.74 -16.59
C ASP A 480 23.22 -28.50 -15.42
N VAL A 481 22.81 -28.91 -14.21
CA VAL A 481 23.69 -28.92 -13.03
C VAL A 481 23.66 -30.23 -12.25
N VAL A 482 24.82 -30.66 -11.75
CA VAL A 482 24.99 -31.91 -11.00
C VAL A 482 25.79 -31.66 -9.72
N LEU A 483 25.23 -32.09 -8.59
CA LEU A 483 25.91 -32.19 -7.30
C LEU A 483 26.58 -33.57 -7.19
N LEU A 484 27.87 -33.57 -6.87
CA LEU A 484 28.75 -34.74 -6.85
C LEU A 484 29.40 -34.90 -5.46
N ASN A 485 29.66 -36.15 -5.07
CA ASN A 485 30.39 -36.47 -3.85
C ASN A 485 31.92 -36.33 -4.03
N SER A 486 32.69 -36.59 -2.96
CA SER A 486 34.16 -36.51 -2.97
C SER A 486 34.86 -37.45 -3.96
N SER A 487 34.21 -38.53 -4.41
CA SER A 487 34.72 -39.46 -5.42
C SER A 487 34.24 -39.15 -6.85
N GLY A 488 33.53 -38.03 -7.05
CA GLY A 488 32.98 -37.64 -8.35
C GLY A 488 31.70 -38.38 -8.77
N ALA A 489 31.05 -39.13 -7.87
CA ALA A 489 29.78 -39.80 -8.15
C ALA A 489 28.59 -38.87 -7.86
N THR A 490 27.54 -38.96 -8.69
CA THR A 490 26.33 -38.13 -8.58
C THR A 490 25.57 -38.36 -7.28
N ILE A 491 25.28 -37.26 -6.58
CA ILE A 491 24.33 -37.19 -5.45
C ILE A 491 22.94 -36.78 -5.97
N GLN A 492 22.90 -35.77 -6.84
CA GLN A 492 21.67 -35.28 -7.49
C GLN A 492 22.03 -34.49 -8.76
N SER A 493 21.14 -34.50 -9.74
CA SER A 493 21.14 -33.59 -10.88
C SER A 493 19.84 -32.80 -10.96
N SER A 494 19.88 -31.68 -11.68
CA SER A 494 18.73 -30.90 -12.12
C SER A 494 18.97 -30.55 -13.60
N ALA A 495 17.94 -30.73 -14.43
CA ALA A 495 17.99 -30.68 -15.89
C ALA A 495 16.60 -30.30 -16.45
N LEU A 496 16.19 -29.05 -16.28
CA LEU A 496 14.95 -28.46 -16.78
C LEU A 496 15.23 -27.81 -18.14
N ALA A 497 14.50 -28.20 -19.17
CA ALA A 497 14.77 -27.75 -20.54
C ALA A 497 14.65 -26.22 -20.72
N GLY A 498 15.51 -25.67 -21.60
CA GLY A 498 15.50 -24.28 -22.02
C GLY A 498 16.28 -23.36 -21.08
N THR A 499 15.71 -22.20 -20.74
CA THR A 499 16.37 -21.17 -19.90
C THR A 499 15.82 -21.14 -18.47
N ALA A 500 15.28 -22.27 -17.99
CA ALA A 500 14.77 -22.39 -16.63
C ALA A 500 15.92 -22.38 -15.60
N SER A 501 15.64 -22.00 -14.36
CA SER A 501 16.67 -22.04 -13.30
C SER A 501 16.75 -23.43 -12.68
N GLU A 502 17.93 -24.05 -12.69
CA GLU A 502 18.17 -25.32 -12.01
C GLU A 502 18.30 -25.15 -10.51
N ASN A 503 17.75 -26.09 -9.72
CA ASN A 503 17.76 -26.00 -8.28
C ASN A 503 18.05 -27.36 -7.61
N ILE A 504 18.99 -27.38 -6.67
CA ILE A 504 19.32 -28.57 -5.86
C ILE A 504 19.39 -28.18 -4.39
N SER A 505 18.55 -28.81 -3.55
CA SER A 505 18.58 -28.66 -2.09
C SER A 505 18.76 -30.02 -1.41
N ARG A 506 19.79 -30.16 -0.58
CA ARG A 506 20.15 -31.40 0.12
C ARG A 506 20.79 -31.12 1.48
N GLN A 507 20.48 -31.93 2.49
CA GLN A 507 21.39 -32.05 3.63
C GLN A 507 22.63 -32.85 3.20
N LEU A 508 23.81 -32.30 3.47
CA LEU A 508 25.09 -32.93 3.22
C LEU A 508 25.85 -33.09 4.55
N THR A 509 26.57 -34.19 4.70
CA THR A 509 27.48 -34.39 5.86
C THR A 509 28.70 -33.48 5.77
N ALA A 510 29.47 -33.36 6.85
CA ALA A 510 30.80 -32.75 6.76
C ALA A 510 31.65 -33.51 5.72
N GLY A 511 32.34 -32.80 4.83
CA GLY A 511 33.02 -33.44 3.70
C GLY A 511 33.39 -32.51 2.55
N ASN A 512 33.97 -33.09 1.49
CA ASN A 512 34.29 -32.40 0.24
C ASN A 512 33.26 -32.79 -0.83
N TYR A 513 32.79 -31.80 -1.58
CA TYR A 513 31.78 -31.95 -2.62
C TYR A 513 32.18 -31.20 -3.88
N TYR A 514 31.60 -31.59 -5.00
CA TYR A 514 31.77 -30.90 -6.27
C TYR A 514 30.42 -30.58 -6.90
N ILE A 515 30.40 -29.53 -7.70
CA ILE A 515 29.29 -29.18 -8.59
C ILE A 515 29.84 -29.22 -10.00
N ARG A 516 29.05 -29.71 -10.95
CA ARG A 516 29.34 -29.65 -12.39
C ARG A 516 28.18 -28.92 -13.08
N VAL A 517 28.47 -27.82 -13.73
CA VAL A 517 27.58 -27.20 -14.74
C VAL A 517 28.06 -27.65 -16.12
N TYR A 518 27.16 -27.96 -17.05
CA TYR A 518 27.54 -28.28 -18.43
C TYR A 518 26.41 -27.88 -19.41
N PRO A 519 26.72 -27.58 -20.68
CA PRO A 519 25.71 -27.14 -21.63
C PRO A 519 24.94 -28.35 -22.16
N TYR A 520 23.62 -28.30 -22.13
CA TYR A 520 22.75 -29.28 -22.77
C TYR A 520 22.53 -28.92 -24.25
N SER A 521 22.26 -27.65 -24.55
CA SER A 521 22.21 -27.15 -25.92
C SER A 521 22.54 -25.66 -26.05
N GLY A 522 23.46 -25.34 -26.97
CA GLY A 522 23.93 -23.98 -27.20
C GLY A 522 25.04 -23.54 -26.26
N ASN A 523 25.36 -22.25 -26.34
CA ASN A 523 26.36 -21.57 -25.52
C ASN A 523 25.63 -20.62 -24.56
N THR A 524 25.91 -20.68 -23.27
CA THR A 524 25.21 -19.87 -22.26
C THR A 524 26.14 -19.35 -21.17
N ASN A 525 25.94 -18.08 -20.82
CA ASN A 525 26.37 -17.56 -19.52
C ASN A 525 25.43 -18.10 -18.44
N TYR A 526 25.88 -18.08 -17.18
CA TYR A 526 25.04 -18.41 -16.03
C TYR A 526 25.49 -17.71 -14.76
N THR A 527 24.60 -17.69 -13.77
CA THR A 527 24.84 -17.30 -12.39
C THR A 527 24.57 -18.50 -11.47
N LEU A 528 25.61 -18.98 -10.79
CA LEU A 528 25.54 -20.08 -9.82
C LEU A 528 25.58 -19.53 -8.40
N ALA A 529 24.48 -19.60 -7.68
CA ALA A 529 24.38 -19.26 -6.26
C ALA A 529 24.36 -20.53 -5.41
N LEU A 530 25.24 -20.59 -4.40
CA LEU A 530 25.45 -21.72 -3.50
C LEU A 530 25.31 -21.26 -2.05
N SER A 531 24.58 -21.98 -1.22
CA SER A 531 24.53 -21.71 0.21
C SER A 531 24.62 -22.98 1.06
N ALA A 532 25.16 -22.84 2.27
CA ALA A 532 25.13 -23.90 3.26
C ALA A 532 24.93 -23.34 4.67
N THR A 533 23.92 -23.86 5.36
CA THR A 533 23.62 -23.55 6.77
C THR A 533 23.99 -24.75 7.62
N ALA A 534 24.96 -24.57 8.53
CA ALA A 534 25.38 -25.59 9.47
C ALA A 534 24.20 -26.06 10.34
N ILE A 535 24.03 -27.38 10.45
CA ILE A 535 23.06 -28.00 11.34
C ILE A 535 23.72 -28.11 12.72
N PRO A 536 23.10 -27.57 13.78
CA PRO A 536 23.59 -27.74 15.14
C PRO A 536 23.75 -29.23 15.47
N THR A 537 24.88 -29.61 16.06
CA THR A 537 25.06 -30.97 16.57
C THR A 537 24.24 -31.14 17.84
N ILE A 538 22.96 -31.49 17.70
CA ILE A 538 22.14 -31.94 18.81
C ILE A 538 22.57 -33.36 19.17
N VAL A 539 22.70 -33.63 20.47
CA VAL A 539 22.96 -34.97 20.99
C VAL A 539 21.61 -35.67 21.06
N ASP A 540 21.40 -36.76 20.30
CA ASP A 540 20.22 -37.65 20.41
C ASP A 540 19.94 -37.91 21.89
N GLY A 541 18.87 -37.28 22.37
CA GLY A 541 18.39 -37.43 23.73
C GLY A 541 17.22 -38.41 23.84
N ALA A 542 16.70 -38.94 22.73
CA ALA A 542 15.36 -39.51 22.63
C ALA A 542 15.25 -40.74 21.69
N GLY A 543 16.24 -41.64 21.75
CA GLY A 543 16.40 -42.79 20.87
C GLY A 543 15.16 -43.50 20.29
N ASN A 544 15.35 -43.89 19.03
CA ASN A 544 14.47 -44.46 17.98
C ASN A 544 13.44 -45.58 18.29
N THR A 545 13.22 -45.99 19.53
CA THR A 545 12.24 -47.04 19.88
C THR A 545 11.56 -46.79 21.22
N LEU A 546 10.38 -47.39 21.43
CA LEU A 546 9.71 -47.41 22.74
C LEU A 546 10.58 -47.93 23.90
N ALA A 547 11.55 -48.81 23.61
CA ALA A 547 12.47 -49.36 24.62
C ALA A 547 13.65 -48.43 24.95
N THR A 548 14.05 -47.58 24.00
CA THR A 548 15.14 -46.59 24.13
C THR A 548 14.63 -45.17 24.42
N ALA A 549 13.31 -45.02 24.57
CA ALA A 549 12.64 -43.73 24.77
C ALA A 549 13.18 -42.94 25.96
N ARG A 550 13.35 -41.62 25.81
CA ARG A 550 13.73 -40.68 26.87
C ARG A 550 12.73 -40.72 28.00
N ASN A 551 13.08 -41.33 29.12
CA ASN A 551 12.19 -41.39 30.28
C ASN A 551 12.20 -40.05 31.03
N ILE A 552 11.13 -39.26 30.87
CA ILE A 552 10.98 -37.94 31.51
C ILE A 552 10.23 -38.00 32.84
N GLY A 553 9.87 -39.20 33.32
CA GLY A 553 9.27 -39.42 34.64
C GLY A 553 7.81 -38.96 34.73
N ASN A 554 7.40 -38.54 35.93
CA ASN A 554 6.05 -38.02 36.16
C ASN A 554 5.93 -36.60 35.59
N LEU A 555 4.95 -36.36 34.72
CA LEU A 555 4.69 -35.06 34.13
C LEU A 555 3.67 -34.30 34.98
N SER A 556 4.17 -33.44 35.88
CA SER A 556 3.36 -32.60 36.79
C SER A 556 3.50 -31.09 36.54
N SER A 557 4.34 -30.70 35.57
CA SER A 557 4.61 -29.33 35.15
C SER A 557 5.11 -29.35 33.70
N SER A 558 5.14 -28.18 33.05
CA SER A 558 5.65 -28.05 31.68
C SER A 558 7.14 -28.38 31.60
N ARG A 559 7.54 -29.17 30.60
CA ARG A 559 8.93 -29.53 30.28
C ARG A 559 9.19 -29.37 28.79
N SER A 560 10.31 -28.76 28.43
CA SER A 560 10.71 -28.58 27.03
C SER A 560 12.00 -29.33 26.70
N PHE A 561 12.09 -29.84 25.48
CA PHE A 561 13.21 -30.61 24.95
C PHE A 561 13.58 -30.07 23.55
N GLN A 562 14.86 -30.13 23.23
CA GLN A 562 15.39 -29.86 21.89
C GLN A 562 16.07 -31.14 21.40
N ASP A 563 15.72 -31.59 20.21
CA ASP A 563 16.18 -32.81 19.54
C ASP A 563 16.02 -32.63 18.02
N PHE A 564 16.35 -33.65 17.23
CA PHE A 564 16.39 -33.61 15.76
C PHE A 564 15.82 -34.90 15.18
N VAL A 565 14.90 -34.77 14.21
CA VAL A 565 14.45 -35.89 13.38
C VAL A 565 14.84 -35.70 11.91
N GLY A 566 15.19 -36.80 11.25
CA GLY A 566 15.54 -36.82 9.84
C GLY A 566 16.09 -38.18 9.37
N SER A 567 16.76 -38.17 8.23
CA SER A 567 17.31 -39.36 7.57
C SER A 567 18.37 -40.13 8.38
N ILE A 568 18.95 -39.51 9.41
CA ILE A 568 19.93 -40.14 10.33
C ILE A 568 19.35 -40.47 11.70
N ASP A 569 18.21 -39.86 12.04
CA ASP A 569 17.54 -40.02 13.33
C ASP A 569 16.03 -40.06 13.09
N THR A 570 15.50 -41.27 12.91
CA THR A 570 14.21 -41.44 12.23
C THR A 570 13.01 -41.25 13.15
N ASN A 571 13.19 -41.29 14.47
CA ASN A 571 12.14 -41.25 15.45
C ASN A 571 12.68 -40.79 16.81
N ASP A 572 12.06 -39.81 17.43
CA ASP A 572 12.36 -39.43 18.81
C ASP A 572 11.22 -39.84 19.74
N TYR A 573 11.48 -40.80 20.63
CA TYR A 573 10.51 -41.30 21.61
C TYR A 573 10.75 -40.71 23.00
N TYR A 574 9.72 -40.12 23.61
CA TYR A 574 9.71 -39.65 25.00
C TYR A 574 8.69 -40.44 25.80
N ARG A 575 9.07 -40.95 26.98
CA ARG A 575 8.20 -41.70 27.88
C ARG A 575 7.86 -40.87 29.11
N PHE A 576 6.58 -40.72 29.42
CA PHE A 576 6.11 -40.02 30.62
C PHE A 576 5.03 -40.81 31.38
N ALA A 577 4.81 -40.44 32.64
CA ALA A 577 3.74 -40.97 33.47
C ALA A 577 2.88 -39.86 34.05
N LEU A 578 1.59 -40.15 34.24
CA LEU A 578 0.62 -39.29 34.93
C LEU A 578 0.14 -40.03 36.19
N THR A 579 0.21 -39.36 37.34
CA THR A 579 -0.20 -39.92 38.64
C THR A 579 -1.70 -39.79 38.89
N GLN A 580 -2.39 -38.96 38.12
CA GLN A 580 -3.83 -38.70 38.18
C GLN A 580 -4.32 -38.25 36.80
N ASN A 581 -5.65 -38.26 36.60
CA ASN A 581 -6.25 -37.75 35.38
C ASN A 581 -5.81 -36.29 35.15
N SER A 582 -5.37 -35.98 33.93
CA SER A 582 -4.71 -34.70 33.62
C SER A 582 -5.06 -34.22 32.22
N ASN A 583 -5.21 -32.91 32.07
CA ASN A 583 -5.22 -32.24 30.77
C ASN A 583 -3.78 -32.19 30.25
N PHE A 584 -3.46 -33.06 29.31
CA PHE A 584 -2.17 -33.11 28.63
C PHE A 584 -2.18 -32.22 27.39
N SER A 585 -1.08 -31.51 27.20
CA SER A 585 -0.81 -30.63 26.07
C SER A 585 0.62 -30.86 25.57
N LEU A 586 0.77 -30.80 24.26
CA LEU A 586 2.00 -30.99 23.52
C LEU A 586 2.07 -29.91 22.44
N ALA A 587 3.25 -29.32 22.27
CA ALA A 587 3.55 -28.44 21.14
C ALA A 587 4.95 -28.75 20.57
N LEU A 588 5.07 -28.88 19.25
CA LEU A 588 6.31 -29.06 18.51
C LEU A 588 6.59 -27.81 17.69
N ASN A 589 7.66 -27.09 17.98
CA ASN A 589 7.94 -25.76 17.40
C ASN A 589 9.36 -25.64 16.84
N GLY A 590 9.60 -24.63 16.00
CA GLY A 590 10.93 -24.33 15.47
C GLY A 590 11.39 -25.33 14.40
N LEU A 591 10.43 -25.90 13.66
CA LEU A 591 10.73 -26.77 12.53
C LEU A 591 11.33 -25.98 11.36
N SER A 592 12.21 -26.64 10.61
CA SER A 592 12.81 -26.18 9.35
C SER A 592 12.50 -27.11 8.17
N ALA A 593 11.90 -28.26 8.44
CA ALA A 593 11.34 -29.21 7.48
C ALA A 593 10.15 -29.92 8.14
N ASP A 594 9.47 -30.81 7.42
CA ASP A 594 8.18 -31.39 7.80
C ASP A 594 8.36 -32.57 8.77
N ALA A 595 7.78 -32.49 9.97
CA ALA A 595 7.86 -33.52 11.01
C ALA A 595 6.59 -33.62 11.85
N ASP A 596 6.01 -34.81 11.83
CA ASP A 596 4.79 -35.17 12.53
C ASP A 596 5.06 -35.50 14.01
N VAL A 597 3.99 -35.53 14.80
CA VAL A 597 4.02 -36.03 16.18
C VAL A 597 2.84 -36.95 16.51
N GLN A 598 3.12 -38.01 17.27
CA GLN A 598 2.15 -38.99 17.75
C GLN A 598 2.17 -39.08 19.28
N LEU A 599 0.98 -39.10 19.89
CA LEU A 599 0.77 -39.51 21.26
C LEU A 599 0.34 -40.98 21.29
N LEU A 600 1.01 -41.78 22.11
CA LEU A 600 0.90 -43.23 22.16
C LEU A 600 0.51 -43.71 23.56
N ASN A 601 -0.21 -44.81 23.64
CA ASN A 601 -0.53 -45.50 24.90
C ASN A 601 0.66 -46.33 25.43
N SER A 602 0.48 -46.99 26.56
CA SER A 602 1.52 -47.81 27.21
C SER A 602 2.02 -49.02 26.41
N THR A 603 1.28 -49.47 25.38
CA THR A 603 1.67 -50.57 24.49
C THR A 603 2.19 -50.10 23.13
N GLY A 604 2.32 -48.79 22.92
CA GLY A 604 2.77 -48.19 21.65
C GLY A 604 1.68 -47.99 20.60
N GLY A 605 0.41 -48.23 20.92
CA GLY A 605 -0.72 -47.91 20.05
C GLY A 605 -0.98 -46.40 20.00
N VAL A 606 -1.23 -45.87 18.80
CA VAL A 606 -1.51 -44.43 18.58
C VAL A 606 -2.85 -44.04 19.21
N ILE A 607 -2.84 -42.99 20.02
CA ILE A 607 -4.03 -42.32 20.58
C ILE A 607 -4.46 -41.17 19.66
N VAL A 608 -3.49 -40.39 19.17
CA VAL A 608 -3.69 -39.27 18.24
C VAL A 608 -2.37 -38.91 17.57
N SER A 609 -2.44 -38.44 16.33
CA SER A 609 -1.35 -37.78 15.59
C SER A 609 -1.69 -36.31 15.30
N SER A 610 -0.66 -35.50 15.12
CA SER A 610 -0.70 -34.19 14.46
C SER A 610 0.33 -34.21 13.33
N ALA A 611 -0.06 -33.69 12.15
CA ALA A 611 0.67 -33.79 10.89
C ALA A 611 0.32 -32.59 9.98
N ALA A 612 0.82 -31.42 10.34
CA ALA A 612 0.64 -30.15 9.66
C ALA A 612 1.80 -29.89 8.67
N SER A 613 1.50 -30.03 7.37
CA SER A 613 2.48 -29.97 6.28
C SER A 613 3.48 -28.81 6.36
N GLY A 614 4.73 -29.08 6.00
CA GLY A 614 5.83 -28.10 5.94
C GLY A 614 6.42 -27.77 7.31
N SER A 615 6.97 -26.57 7.48
CA SER A 615 7.59 -26.15 8.75
C SER A 615 6.60 -25.59 9.77
N ASN A 616 5.35 -26.07 9.76
CA ASN A 616 4.31 -25.59 10.67
C ASN A 616 4.45 -26.24 12.06
N ALA A 617 3.88 -25.62 13.09
CA ALA A 617 3.97 -26.15 14.44
C ALA A 617 2.90 -27.24 14.68
N GLU A 618 3.30 -28.38 15.26
CA GLU A 618 2.35 -29.41 15.69
C GLU A 618 1.80 -29.14 17.08
N SER A 619 0.56 -29.54 17.35
CA SER A 619 0.03 -29.55 18.71
C SER A 619 -0.96 -30.68 18.98
N ILE A 620 -0.91 -31.23 20.19
CA ILE A 620 -1.87 -32.24 20.66
C ILE A 620 -2.37 -31.82 22.04
N ASN A 621 -3.67 -31.61 22.18
CA ASN A 621 -4.35 -31.45 23.46
C ASN A 621 -5.27 -32.66 23.69
N ARG A 622 -5.14 -33.33 24.85
CA ARG A 622 -5.94 -34.51 25.24
C ARG A 622 -6.06 -34.59 26.77
N GLN A 623 -7.23 -34.96 27.28
CA GLN A 623 -7.33 -35.44 28.65
C GLN A 623 -6.90 -36.91 28.70
N LEU A 624 -5.99 -37.24 29.63
CA LEU A 624 -5.43 -38.57 29.82
C LEU A 624 -5.69 -39.07 31.24
N THR A 625 -5.88 -40.37 31.41
CA THR A 625 -5.99 -41.00 32.74
C THR A 625 -4.62 -41.05 33.43
N ALA A 626 -4.61 -41.36 34.72
CA ALA A 626 -3.39 -41.88 35.35
C ALA A 626 -2.84 -43.08 34.55
N GLY A 627 -1.54 -43.10 34.26
CA GLY A 627 -0.97 -44.09 33.34
C GLY A 627 0.43 -43.75 32.82
N THR A 628 0.98 -44.60 31.96
CA THR A 628 2.22 -44.36 31.20
C THR A 628 1.88 -44.14 29.74
N TYR A 629 2.50 -43.14 29.13
CA TYR A 629 2.30 -42.72 27.74
C TYR A 629 3.64 -42.44 27.07
N TYR A 630 3.63 -42.41 25.75
CA TYR A 630 4.79 -42.02 24.95
C TYR A 630 4.42 -40.94 23.94
N VAL A 631 5.37 -40.07 23.64
CA VAL A 631 5.35 -39.17 22.48
C VAL A 631 6.36 -39.70 21.48
N ARG A 632 6.03 -39.68 20.20
CA ARG A 632 6.93 -39.98 19.08
C ARG A 632 6.93 -38.80 18.13
N VAL A 633 8.08 -38.15 17.94
CA VAL A 633 8.31 -37.22 16.83
C VAL A 633 8.97 -38.01 15.70
N TYR A 634 8.63 -37.76 14.43
CA TYR A 634 9.27 -38.41 13.28
C TYR A 634 9.20 -37.51 12.03
N PRO A 635 10.15 -37.60 11.09
CA PRO A 635 10.17 -36.74 9.93
C PRO A 635 9.13 -37.22 8.90
N TYR A 636 8.32 -36.30 8.40
CA TYR A 636 7.43 -36.54 7.25
C TYR A 636 8.17 -36.26 5.94
N SER A 637 8.83 -35.10 5.83
CA SER A 637 9.70 -34.78 4.70
C SER A 637 10.86 -33.85 5.06
N GLY A 638 12.07 -34.27 4.68
CA GLY A 638 13.30 -33.58 5.05
C GLY A 638 13.74 -33.86 6.48
N ASN A 639 14.67 -33.02 6.96
CA ASN A 639 15.36 -33.18 8.22
C ASN A 639 15.21 -31.89 9.04
N THR A 640 14.85 -31.98 10.31
CA THR A 640 14.53 -30.81 11.13
C THR A 640 14.93 -30.97 12.59
N ASN A 641 15.47 -29.88 13.15
CA ASN A 641 15.49 -29.69 14.60
C ASN A 641 14.07 -29.37 15.08
N TYR A 642 13.80 -29.54 16.37
CA TYR A 642 12.55 -29.09 16.97
C TYR A 642 12.69 -28.67 18.42
N ASN A 643 11.65 -28.03 18.93
CA ASN A 643 11.42 -27.70 20.35
C ASN A 643 10.11 -28.37 20.77
N LEU A 644 10.20 -29.49 21.48
CA LEU A 644 9.04 -30.22 22.00
C LEU A 644 8.73 -29.76 23.42
N THR A 645 7.56 -29.16 23.63
CA THR A 645 7.06 -28.82 24.96
C THR A 645 5.90 -29.74 25.33
N LEU A 646 6.02 -30.39 26.50
CA LEU A 646 5.03 -31.28 27.07
C LEU A 646 4.58 -30.72 28.41
N ALA A 647 3.28 -30.54 28.61
CA ALA A 647 2.72 -30.11 29.90
C ALA A 647 1.46 -30.92 30.23
N ALA A 648 1.29 -31.25 31.51
CA ALA A 648 0.08 -31.88 32.00
C ALA A 648 -0.39 -31.16 33.26
N THR A 649 -1.65 -30.74 33.27
CA THR A 649 -2.32 -30.14 34.42
C THR A 649 -3.27 -31.16 35.01
N ALA A 650 -3.00 -31.58 36.24
CA ALA A 650 -3.87 -32.42 37.04
C ALA A 650 -5.31 -31.89 37.08
N VAL A 651 -6.30 -32.68 36.68
CA VAL A 651 -7.72 -32.35 36.82
C VAL A 651 -8.34 -33.19 37.93
N SER A 652 -8.88 -32.50 38.94
CA SER A 652 -9.89 -33.06 39.83
C SER A 652 -11.24 -32.99 39.12
N GLN A 653 -11.56 -34.00 38.33
CA GLN A 653 -12.87 -34.11 37.70
C GLN A 653 -13.96 -34.29 38.77
N PRO A 654 -15.00 -33.44 38.82
CA PRO A 654 -16.26 -33.87 39.40
C PRO A 654 -16.87 -34.96 38.49
N ASP A 655 -17.33 -36.04 39.11
CA ASP A 655 -18.33 -36.96 38.57
C ASP A 655 -19.53 -36.81 39.50
N GLY A 656 -20.44 -35.91 39.14
CA GLY A 656 -21.65 -35.61 39.89
C GLY A 656 -22.89 -36.35 39.39
N ALA A 657 -22.84 -36.94 38.19
CA ALA A 657 -24.01 -37.38 37.44
C ALA A 657 -23.81 -38.74 36.77
N GLY A 658 -24.14 -39.82 37.48
CA GLY A 658 -23.77 -41.17 37.06
C GLY A 658 -24.37 -41.67 35.74
N ASN A 659 -23.67 -42.64 35.15
CA ASN A 659 -23.81 -43.18 33.79
C ASN A 659 -25.11 -43.92 33.40
N THR A 660 -26.15 -43.91 34.24
CA THR A 660 -27.41 -44.60 33.99
C THR A 660 -28.61 -43.84 34.58
N LEU A 661 -29.83 -44.08 34.08
CA LEU A 661 -31.04 -43.52 34.70
C LEU A 661 -31.23 -43.91 36.18
N ALA A 662 -30.65 -45.03 36.62
CA ALA A 662 -30.71 -45.48 38.02
C ALA A 662 -29.70 -44.75 38.92
N THR A 663 -28.57 -44.29 38.36
CA THR A 663 -27.50 -43.54 39.04
C THR A 663 -27.56 -42.04 38.76
N ALA A 664 -28.64 -41.57 38.12
CA ALA A 664 -28.81 -40.19 37.71
C ALA A 664 -28.79 -39.20 38.89
N ARG A 665 -28.12 -38.05 38.71
CA ARG A 665 -28.10 -36.94 39.67
C ARG A 665 -29.50 -36.41 39.90
N ASN A 666 -30.09 -36.69 41.05
CA ASN A 666 -31.43 -36.20 41.39
C ASN A 666 -31.36 -34.74 41.84
N ILE A 667 -31.76 -33.81 40.97
CA ILE A 667 -31.74 -32.36 41.22
C ILE A 667 -33.08 -31.83 41.78
N GLY A 668 -33.99 -32.74 42.13
CA GLY A 668 -35.23 -32.41 42.81
C GLY A 668 -36.29 -31.76 41.91
N THR A 669 -37.08 -30.84 42.48
CA THR A 669 -38.10 -30.09 41.74
C THR A 669 -37.48 -28.84 41.12
N LEU A 670 -37.64 -28.66 39.81
CA LEU A 670 -37.07 -27.53 39.08
C LEU A 670 -38.02 -26.32 39.15
N SER A 671 -37.89 -25.51 40.20
CA SER A 671 -38.70 -24.29 40.43
C SER A 671 -37.99 -22.97 40.14
N SER A 672 -36.68 -23.02 39.88
CA SER A 672 -35.83 -21.89 39.50
C SER A 672 -34.71 -22.40 38.57
N SER A 673 -33.96 -21.50 37.94
CA SER A 673 -32.76 -21.90 37.21
C SER A 673 -31.75 -22.57 38.14
N GLN A 674 -31.16 -23.67 37.69
CA GLN A 674 -30.06 -24.40 38.33
C GLN A 674 -28.96 -24.62 37.29
N SER A 675 -27.69 -24.69 37.72
CA SER A 675 -26.55 -24.91 36.82
C SER A 675 -25.57 -25.91 37.43
N PHE A 676 -25.00 -26.76 36.58
CA PHE A 676 -24.09 -27.83 36.93
C PHE A 676 -22.85 -27.77 36.04
N GLN A 677 -21.71 -28.18 36.58
CA GLN A 677 -20.46 -28.39 35.84
C GLN A 677 -20.06 -29.85 36.07
N ASP A 678 -19.81 -30.56 34.98
CA ASP A 678 -19.45 -31.99 34.95
C ASP A 678 -18.73 -32.26 33.60
N PHE A 679 -18.43 -33.52 33.31
CA PHE A 679 -17.59 -33.93 32.18
C PHE A 679 -18.09 -35.23 31.55
N VAL A 680 -18.15 -35.26 30.21
CA VAL A 680 -18.41 -36.50 29.46
C VAL A 680 -17.24 -36.83 28.54
N GLY A 681 -16.95 -38.11 28.35
CA GLY A 681 -15.85 -38.59 27.53
C GLY A 681 -15.68 -40.11 27.50
N THR A 682 -14.51 -40.57 27.07
CA THR A 682 -14.21 -42.02 26.95
C THR A 682 -14.14 -42.77 28.28
N ILE A 683 -14.10 -42.05 29.39
CA ILE A 683 -14.04 -42.58 30.77
C ILE A 683 -15.41 -42.40 31.45
N ASP A 684 -16.11 -41.33 31.11
CA ASP A 684 -17.41 -40.95 31.66
C ASP A 684 -18.42 -40.80 30.53
N THR A 685 -19.04 -41.91 30.15
CA THR A 685 -19.67 -42.02 28.82
C THR A 685 -21.02 -41.30 28.72
N ASN A 686 -21.66 -41.02 29.85
CA ASN A 686 -23.00 -40.46 29.91
C ASN A 686 -23.23 -39.78 31.26
N ASP A 687 -23.80 -38.58 31.26
CA ASP A 687 -24.21 -37.93 32.49
C ASP A 687 -25.72 -37.84 32.55
N TYR A 688 -26.33 -38.58 33.49
CA TYR A 688 -27.78 -38.53 33.68
C TYR A 688 -28.16 -37.61 34.83
N TYR A 689 -29.08 -36.69 34.55
CA TYR A 689 -29.74 -35.85 35.56
C TYR A 689 -31.22 -36.22 35.64
N ARG A 690 -31.82 -36.12 36.82
CA ARG A 690 -33.23 -36.40 37.08
C ARG A 690 -33.89 -35.22 37.76
N PHE A 691 -34.99 -34.72 37.21
CA PHE A 691 -35.77 -33.62 37.78
C PHE A 691 -37.28 -33.92 37.81
N ASN A 692 -38.00 -33.15 38.63
CA ASN A 692 -39.46 -33.17 38.70
C ASN A 692 -40.04 -31.79 38.36
N LEU A 693 -41.22 -31.78 37.76
CA LEU A 693 -42.09 -30.61 37.58
C LEU A 693 -43.41 -30.86 38.30
N THR A 694 -43.89 -29.87 39.07
CA THR A 694 -45.14 -29.97 39.85
C THR A 694 -46.38 -29.54 39.08
N GLN A 695 -46.20 -28.81 37.97
CA GLN A 695 -47.24 -28.32 37.07
C GLN A 695 -46.68 -28.18 35.67
N THR A 696 -47.55 -27.99 34.68
CA THR A 696 -47.12 -27.71 33.29
C THR A 696 -46.24 -26.47 33.26
N SER A 697 -45.05 -26.60 32.69
CA SER A 697 -43.98 -25.61 32.75
C SER A 697 -43.22 -25.53 31.42
N ASN A 698 -42.82 -24.33 31.03
CA ASN A 698 -41.89 -24.09 29.94
C ASN A 698 -40.47 -24.40 30.46
N PHE A 699 -39.96 -25.56 30.08
CA PHE A 699 -38.62 -26.03 30.43
C PHE A 699 -37.61 -25.57 29.38
N ASN A 700 -36.46 -25.08 29.84
CA ASN A 700 -35.31 -24.75 29.00
C ASN A 700 -34.05 -25.41 29.55
N LEU A 701 -33.27 -25.96 28.63
CA LEU A 701 -31.95 -26.54 28.85
C LEU A 701 -30.95 -25.81 27.96
N LEU A 702 -29.77 -25.50 28.51
CA LEU A 702 -28.60 -25.02 27.78
C LEU A 702 -27.38 -25.81 28.23
N LEU A 703 -26.68 -26.42 27.28
CA LEU A 703 -25.37 -27.05 27.44
C LEU A 703 -24.33 -26.15 26.76
N ASN A 704 -23.32 -25.68 27.48
CA ASN A 704 -22.28 -24.82 26.89
C ASN A 704 -20.91 -25.04 27.55
N GLY A 705 -19.91 -24.26 27.14
CA GLY A 705 -18.54 -24.41 27.64
C GLY A 705 -17.84 -25.67 27.15
N LEU A 706 -18.33 -26.24 26.04
CA LEU A 706 -17.77 -27.43 25.43
C LEU A 706 -16.36 -27.13 24.87
N SER A 707 -15.44 -28.06 25.08
CA SER A 707 -14.12 -28.12 24.44
C SER A 707 -14.07 -29.13 23.29
N ALA A 708 -15.09 -29.99 23.17
CA ALA A 708 -15.30 -30.94 22.09
C ALA A 708 -16.79 -31.32 22.01
N ASP A 709 -17.15 -32.09 21.00
CA ASP A 709 -18.53 -32.43 20.64
C ASP A 709 -19.24 -33.34 21.66
N ALA A 710 -20.37 -32.86 22.21
CA ALA A 710 -21.25 -33.58 23.11
C ALA A 710 -22.72 -33.20 22.92
N ASP A 711 -23.53 -34.23 22.73
CA ASP A 711 -24.97 -34.18 22.54
C ASP A 711 -25.72 -34.05 23.87
N VAL A 712 -26.97 -33.60 23.80
CA VAL A 712 -27.91 -33.66 24.93
C VAL A 712 -29.29 -34.17 24.55
N GLN A 713 -29.87 -35.01 25.41
CA GLN A 713 -31.20 -35.59 25.24
C GLN A 713 -32.08 -35.32 26.46
N LEU A 714 -33.31 -34.87 26.21
CA LEU A 714 -34.40 -34.80 27.17
C LEU A 714 -35.25 -36.08 27.04
N LEU A 715 -35.44 -36.77 28.16
CA LEU A 715 -36.09 -38.09 28.24
C LEU A 715 -37.29 -38.04 29.20
N ASN A 716 -38.28 -38.90 28.94
CA ASN A 716 -39.44 -39.11 29.82
C ASN A 716 -39.09 -39.98 31.05
N SER A 717 -40.08 -40.19 31.92
CA SER A 717 -39.92 -40.98 33.15
C SER A 717 -39.51 -42.45 32.97
N THR A 718 -39.65 -43.01 31.76
CA THR A 718 -39.21 -44.38 31.43
C THR A 718 -37.94 -44.41 30.56
N GLY A 719 -37.27 -43.26 30.36
CA GLY A 719 -36.07 -43.14 29.53
C GLY A 719 -36.32 -43.07 28.02
N GLY A 720 -37.57 -42.96 27.58
CA GLY A 720 -37.90 -42.71 26.17
C GLY A 720 -37.56 -41.27 25.77
N LEU A 721 -36.95 -41.10 24.60
CA LEU A 721 -36.57 -39.79 24.05
C LEU A 721 -37.80 -38.90 23.84
N ILE A 722 -37.76 -37.67 24.39
CA ILE A 722 -38.71 -36.59 24.08
C ILE A 722 -38.13 -35.70 22.99
N GLN A 723 -36.86 -35.31 23.15
CA GLN A 723 -36.12 -34.47 22.21
C GLN A 723 -34.62 -34.65 22.42
N GLY A 724 -33.82 -34.56 21.36
CA GLY A 724 -32.38 -34.35 21.45
C GLY A 724 -31.98 -33.03 20.78
N SER A 725 -30.75 -32.61 21.05
CA SER A 725 -30.01 -31.55 20.38
C SER A 725 -28.62 -32.10 20.06
N TYR A 726 -28.17 -31.88 18.82
CA TYR A 726 -27.08 -32.60 18.16
C TYR A 726 -26.23 -31.65 17.29
N GLY A 727 -25.78 -30.52 17.84
CA GLY A 727 -24.88 -29.59 17.17
C GLY A 727 -23.45 -30.13 17.06
N GLU A 728 -22.80 -29.86 15.92
CA GLU A 728 -21.44 -30.35 15.66
C GLU A 728 -20.36 -29.53 16.39
N TYR A 729 -19.22 -30.16 16.69
CA TYR A 729 -18.05 -29.53 17.31
C TYR A 729 -18.34 -28.95 18.71
N SER A 730 -17.71 -27.84 19.10
CA SER A 730 -17.88 -27.22 20.42
C SER A 730 -19.04 -26.22 20.47
N LEU A 731 -20.10 -26.43 19.69
CA LEU A 731 -21.30 -25.58 19.72
C LEU A 731 -22.09 -25.80 21.03
N SER A 732 -23.03 -24.91 21.33
CA SER A 732 -23.85 -25.02 22.55
C SER A 732 -25.21 -25.62 22.23
N GLU A 733 -25.55 -26.71 22.90
CA GLU A 733 -26.83 -27.39 22.73
C GLU A 733 -27.94 -26.73 23.54
N SER A 734 -29.17 -26.75 23.02
CA SER A 734 -30.32 -26.25 23.79
C SER A 734 -31.61 -27.01 23.49
N ILE A 735 -32.44 -27.17 24.51
CA ILE A 735 -33.75 -27.79 24.41
C ILE A 735 -34.76 -26.92 25.15
N THR A 736 -35.70 -26.33 24.43
CA THR A 736 -36.89 -25.67 24.97
C THR A 736 -38.12 -26.53 24.70
N ARG A 737 -38.90 -26.83 25.74
CA ARG A 737 -40.09 -27.69 25.64
C ARG A 737 -41.09 -27.38 26.76
N THR A 738 -42.37 -27.24 26.42
CA THR A 738 -43.43 -27.27 27.44
C THR A 738 -43.65 -28.69 27.92
N LEU A 739 -43.46 -28.93 29.22
CA LEU A 739 -43.56 -30.24 29.86
C LEU A 739 -44.66 -30.21 30.93
N ASN A 740 -45.48 -31.26 30.97
CA ASN A 740 -46.51 -31.44 32.00
C ASN A 740 -45.89 -31.75 33.37
N ALA A 741 -46.70 -31.73 34.43
CA ALA A 741 -46.28 -32.23 35.74
C ALA A 741 -45.79 -33.69 35.63
N GLY A 742 -44.62 -34.00 36.17
CA GLY A 742 -43.99 -35.30 35.98
C GLY A 742 -42.51 -35.36 36.37
N THR A 743 -41.91 -36.54 36.17
CA THR A 743 -40.46 -36.77 36.29
C THR A 743 -39.85 -36.88 34.91
N TYR A 744 -38.72 -36.22 34.72
CA TYR A 744 -37.96 -36.19 33.47
C TYR A 744 -36.48 -36.44 33.75
N TYR A 745 -35.78 -36.90 32.72
CA TYR A 745 -34.35 -37.12 32.75
C TYR A 745 -33.66 -36.33 31.64
N ILE A 746 -32.41 -35.99 31.87
CA ILE A 746 -31.51 -35.43 30.86
C ILE A 746 -30.32 -36.37 30.77
N ARG A 747 -29.82 -36.56 29.56
CA ARG A 747 -28.60 -37.31 29.26
C ARG A 747 -27.67 -36.43 28.44
N VAL A 748 -26.51 -36.10 28.97
CA VAL A 748 -25.38 -35.56 28.20
C VAL A 748 -24.47 -36.72 27.83
N TYR A 749 -23.90 -36.75 26.62
CA TYR A 749 -22.92 -37.79 26.23
C TYR A 749 -22.00 -37.27 25.11
N PRO A 750 -20.77 -37.77 24.99
CA PRO A 750 -19.80 -37.26 24.02
C PRO A 750 -20.10 -37.85 22.63
N TYR A 751 -20.04 -37.04 21.58
CA TYR A 751 -20.20 -37.51 20.20
C TYR A 751 -18.85 -37.91 19.58
N THR A 752 -17.84 -37.03 19.64
CA THR A 752 -16.51 -37.31 19.04
C THR A 752 -15.40 -37.54 20.04
N SER A 753 -15.37 -36.80 21.15
CA SER A 753 -14.29 -36.88 22.15
C SER A 753 -14.68 -36.23 23.48
N SER A 754 -13.85 -36.45 24.49
CA SER A 754 -14.05 -35.96 25.85
C SER A 754 -14.16 -34.43 25.95
N THR A 755 -15.17 -33.94 26.67
CA THR A 755 -15.41 -32.52 26.93
C THR A 755 -15.91 -32.26 28.34
N ASN A 756 -15.50 -31.13 28.93
CA ASN A 756 -16.20 -30.55 30.07
C ASN A 756 -17.45 -29.82 29.56
N TYR A 757 -18.43 -29.55 30.43
CA TYR A 757 -19.59 -28.74 30.07
C TYR A 757 -20.15 -27.98 31.28
N ASN A 758 -20.92 -26.92 31.00
CA ASN A 758 -21.88 -26.35 31.94
C ASN A 758 -23.29 -26.66 31.45
N LEU A 759 -24.11 -27.29 32.30
CA LEU A 759 -25.52 -27.57 32.04
C LEU A 759 -26.39 -26.64 32.87
N THR A 760 -27.12 -25.73 32.22
CA THR A 760 -28.10 -24.84 32.87
C THR A 760 -29.50 -25.30 32.54
N LEU A 761 -30.32 -25.49 33.59
CA LEU A 761 -31.68 -25.98 33.51
C LEU A 761 -32.62 -24.98 34.18
N SER A 762 -33.71 -24.64 33.53
CA SER A 762 -34.76 -23.81 34.12
C SER A 762 -36.13 -24.33 33.72
N ALA A 763 -37.11 -24.09 34.57
CA ALA A 763 -38.51 -24.28 34.21
C ALA A 763 -39.32 -23.11 34.77
N THR A 764 -40.14 -22.50 33.92
CA THR A 764 -41.11 -21.49 34.32
C THR A 764 -42.48 -22.10 34.25
N ALA A 765 -43.17 -22.16 35.38
CA ALA A 765 -44.56 -22.58 35.47
C ALA A 765 -45.42 -21.83 34.44
N VAL A 766 -46.16 -22.56 33.60
CA VAL A 766 -47.18 -21.95 32.73
C VAL A 766 -48.32 -21.52 33.64
N THR A 767 -48.59 -20.21 33.65
CA THR A 767 -49.65 -19.59 34.46
C THR A 767 -50.90 -19.22 33.64
N SER A 768 -50.81 -19.26 32.31
CA SER A 768 -51.98 -19.20 31.43
C SER A 768 -52.77 -20.51 31.50
N THR A 769 -54.06 -20.39 31.78
CA THR A 769 -55.06 -21.33 31.28
C THR A 769 -55.30 -21.01 29.81
N ASP A 770 -55.38 -22.03 28.94
CA ASP A 770 -55.90 -21.89 27.56
C ASP A 770 -57.14 -21.00 27.59
N GLY A 771 -57.02 -19.84 26.92
CA GLY A 771 -58.06 -18.84 26.85
C GLY A 771 -58.75 -18.76 25.49
N ALA A 772 -58.33 -19.54 24.49
CA ALA A 772 -58.64 -19.31 23.08
C ALA A 772 -58.96 -20.61 22.33
N GLY A 773 -60.23 -21.01 22.36
CA GLY A 773 -60.61 -22.33 21.87
C GLY A 773 -60.30 -22.60 20.38
N ASN A 774 -60.04 -23.89 20.11
CA ASN A 774 -59.60 -24.47 18.83
C ASN A 774 -60.55 -24.36 17.61
N THR A 775 -61.65 -23.61 17.72
CA THR A 775 -62.61 -23.43 16.62
C THR A 775 -63.20 -22.03 16.59
N LEU A 776 -63.71 -21.59 15.44
CA LEU A 776 -64.48 -20.35 15.30
C LEU A 776 -65.68 -20.23 16.27
N ALA A 777 -66.24 -21.37 16.72
CA ALA A 777 -67.34 -21.41 17.67
C ALA A 777 -66.90 -21.29 19.14
N THR A 778 -65.69 -21.75 19.46
CA THR A 778 -65.06 -21.66 20.79
C THR A 778 -64.07 -20.50 20.93
N ALA A 779 -63.96 -19.66 19.90
CA ALA A 779 -63.06 -18.52 19.83
C ALA A 779 -63.23 -17.53 20.99
N ARG A 780 -62.11 -17.06 21.53
CA ARG A 780 -62.04 -16.04 22.59
C ARG A 780 -62.68 -14.73 22.10
N ASN A 781 -63.88 -14.43 22.59
CA ASN A 781 -64.58 -13.21 22.22
C ASN A 781 -63.98 -12.00 22.97
N ILE A 782 -63.18 -11.18 22.27
CA ILE A 782 -62.51 -10.01 22.83
C ILE A 782 -63.31 -8.71 22.66
N GLY A 783 -64.52 -8.80 22.10
CA GLY A 783 -65.46 -7.68 21.95
C GLY A 783 -65.08 -6.71 20.83
N THR A 784 -65.45 -5.44 20.97
CA THR A 784 -65.05 -4.40 20.01
C THR A 784 -63.58 -4.02 20.23
N LEU A 785 -62.79 -4.07 19.15
CA LEU A 785 -61.39 -3.68 19.18
C LEU A 785 -61.27 -2.17 19.01
N THR A 786 -60.94 -1.48 20.10
CA THR A 786 -60.67 -0.04 20.14
C THR A 786 -59.29 0.18 20.75
N GLY A 787 -58.33 0.69 19.97
CA GLY A 787 -56.94 0.79 20.39
C GLY A 787 -56.22 -0.56 20.37
N SER A 788 -55.16 -0.68 21.19
CA SER A 788 -54.33 -1.89 21.30
C SER A 788 -54.82 -2.83 22.41
N ARG A 789 -54.76 -4.14 22.16
CA ARG A 789 -54.98 -5.23 23.12
C ARG A 789 -53.89 -6.28 22.95
N THR A 790 -53.43 -6.82 24.07
CA THR A 790 -52.37 -7.85 24.09
C THR A 790 -52.89 -9.10 24.79
N PHE A 791 -52.57 -10.26 24.21
CA PHE A 791 -52.89 -11.58 24.72
C PHE A 791 -51.61 -12.41 24.81
N GLN A 792 -51.59 -13.37 25.72
CA GLN A 792 -50.55 -14.38 25.84
C GLN A 792 -51.26 -15.73 25.97
N ASP A 793 -50.87 -16.70 25.15
CA ASP A 793 -51.42 -18.05 25.09
C ASP A 793 -50.38 -18.98 24.41
N PHE A 794 -50.77 -20.20 24.04
CA PHE A 794 -49.86 -21.25 23.56
C PHE A 794 -50.50 -22.06 22.43
N VAL A 795 -49.73 -22.35 21.38
CA VAL A 795 -50.11 -23.34 20.35
C VAL A 795 -49.06 -24.44 20.22
N GLY A 796 -49.52 -25.65 19.88
CA GLY A 796 -48.68 -26.84 19.73
C GLY A 796 -49.46 -28.14 19.57
N SER A 797 -48.81 -29.27 19.85
CA SER A 797 -49.37 -30.62 19.63
C SER A 797 -50.59 -30.97 20.47
N SER A 798 -50.77 -30.32 21.64
CA SER A 798 -51.94 -30.45 22.50
C SER A 798 -52.98 -29.35 22.29
N ASP A 799 -52.61 -28.27 21.60
CA ASP A 799 -53.41 -27.07 21.44
C ASP A 799 -53.19 -26.49 20.03
N THR A 800 -53.95 -27.01 19.06
CA THR A 800 -53.57 -26.90 17.65
C THR A 800 -53.89 -25.56 17.02
N ASN A 801 -54.77 -24.76 17.63
CA ASN A 801 -55.30 -23.53 17.06
C ASN A 801 -55.85 -22.62 18.15
N ASP A 802 -55.51 -21.33 18.11
CA ASP A 802 -56.11 -20.34 19.00
C ASP A 802 -56.93 -19.34 18.21
N TYR A 803 -58.25 -19.38 18.37
CA TYR A 803 -59.14 -18.42 17.71
C TYR A 803 -59.52 -17.26 18.64
N TYR A 804 -59.37 -16.04 18.16
CA TYR A 804 -59.83 -14.80 18.80
C TYR A 804 -60.91 -14.17 17.92
N ARG A 805 -62.00 -13.69 18.51
CA ARG A 805 -63.12 -13.04 17.82
C ARG A 805 -63.26 -11.58 18.24
N PHE A 806 -63.30 -10.66 17.29
CA PHE A 806 -63.43 -9.23 17.55
C PHE A 806 -64.41 -8.53 16.60
N ASN A 807 -64.89 -7.36 17.00
CA ASN A 807 -65.70 -6.47 16.15
C ASN A 807 -64.94 -5.17 15.87
N VAL A 808 -65.20 -4.59 14.69
CA VAL A 808 -64.78 -3.25 14.31
C VAL A 808 -66.03 -2.44 13.96
N THR A 809 -66.22 -1.25 14.55
CA THR A 809 -67.47 -0.47 14.44
C THR A 809 -67.44 0.67 13.42
N GLN A 810 -66.30 0.92 12.80
CA GLN A 810 -66.06 1.94 11.76
C GLN A 810 -64.83 1.53 10.94
N ASN A 811 -64.64 2.07 9.73
CA ASN A 811 -63.44 1.77 8.94
C ASN A 811 -62.17 2.07 9.75
N SER A 812 -61.35 1.05 9.97
CA SER A 812 -60.23 1.11 10.91
C SER A 812 -58.97 0.47 10.33
N ASN A 813 -57.83 1.08 10.63
CA ASN A 813 -56.52 0.49 10.38
C ASN A 813 -56.29 -0.58 11.46
N PHE A 814 -56.29 -1.84 11.05
CA PHE A 814 -56.03 -2.99 11.89
C PHE A 814 -54.57 -3.44 11.73
N ASN A 815 -53.88 -3.63 12.84
CA ASN A 815 -52.58 -4.29 12.86
C ASN A 815 -52.58 -5.42 13.88
N LEU A 816 -52.02 -6.56 13.47
CA LEU A 816 -51.74 -7.73 14.28
C LEU A 816 -50.23 -7.91 14.32
N ALA A 817 -49.69 -8.20 15.51
CA ALA A 817 -48.34 -8.72 15.69
C ALA A 817 -48.36 -9.98 16.56
N LEU A 818 -47.75 -11.08 16.10
CA LEU A 818 -47.41 -12.25 16.91
C LEU A 818 -45.91 -12.17 17.25
N SER A 819 -45.55 -12.30 18.51
CA SER A 819 -44.15 -12.26 18.95
C SER A 819 -43.91 -13.17 20.15
N GLY A 820 -42.67 -13.24 20.64
CA GLY A 820 -42.32 -14.08 21.81
C GLY A 820 -42.35 -15.59 21.53
N LEU A 821 -42.18 -15.98 20.26
CA LEU A 821 -42.17 -17.37 19.82
C LEU A 821 -40.91 -18.11 20.31
N SER A 822 -41.12 -19.37 20.73
CA SER A 822 -40.07 -20.35 21.02
C SER A 822 -40.03 -21.49 19.99
N ALA A 823 -41.02 -21.57 19.11
CA ALA A 823 -41.05 -22.40 17.90
C ALA A 823 -41.97 -21.75 16.85
N ASP A 824 -41.88 -22.22 15.61
CA ASP A 824 -42.55 -21.63 14.44
C ASP A 824 -44.08 -21.72 14.50
N ALA A 825 -44.77 -20.58 14.36
CA ALA A 825 -46.23 -20.47 14.39
C ALA A 825 -46.76 -19.30 13.56
N ASP A 826 -47.70 -19.64 12.68
CA ASP A 826 -48.36 -18.78 11.72
C ASP A 826 -49.55 -18.03 12.33
N VAL A 827 -50.01 -16.99 11.62
CA VAL A 827 -51.29 -16.31 11.89
C VAL A 827 -52.17 -16.13 10.65
N GLN A 828 -53.48 -16.20 10.86
CA GLN A 828 -54.51 -15.88 9.88
C GLN A 828 -55.50 -14.87 10.44
N LEU A 829 -55.80 -13.85 9.64
CA LEU A 829 -56.94 -12.95 9.82
C LEU A 829 -58.09 -13.43 8.94
N LEU A 830 -59.26 -13.63 9.53
CA LEU A 830 -60.42 -14.29 8.94
C LEU A 830 -61.65 -13.37 9.00
N ASN A 831 -62.55 -13.49 8.01
CA ASN A 831 -63.84 -12.80 8.01
C ASN A 831 -64.88 -13.54 8.89
N SER A 832 -66.09 -12.99 8.98
CA SER A 832 -67.20 -13.57 9.76
C SER A 832 -67.67 -14.95 9.32
N SER A 833 -67.34 -15.40 8.10
CA SER A 833 -67.64 -16.75 7.59
C SER A 833 -66.46 -17.71 7.71
N GLY A 834 -65.34 -17.31 8.33
CA GLY A 834 -64.15 -18.13 8.50
C GLY A 834 -63.24 -18.21 7.28
N GLN A 835 -63.42 -17.34 6.28
CA GLN A 835 -62.52 -17.25 5.11
C GLN A 835 -61.34 -16.33 5.43
N THR A 836 -60.13 -16.74 5.02
CA THR A 836 -58.89 -15.96 5.18
C THR A 836 -58.94 -14.66 4.38
N ILE A 837 -58.72 -13.54 5.09
CA ILE A 837 -58.51 -12.20 4.54
C ILE A 837 -57.02 -11.96 4.29
N ALA A 838 -56.18 -12.42 5.23
CA ALA A 838 -54.73 -12.33 5.17
C ALA A 838 -54.10 -13.41 6.05
N SER A 839 -52.88 -13.80 5.74
CA SER A 839 -52.04 -14.69 6.55
C SER A 839 -50.62 -14.12 6.63
N SER A 840 -49.89 -14.51 7.67
CA SER A 840 -48.45 -14.32 7.79
C SER A 840 -47.85 -15.65 8.25
N VAL A 841 -46.75 -16.03 7.61
CA VAL A 841 -46.12 -17.37 7.63
C VAL A 841 -44.58 -17.25 7.61
N ALA A 842 -44.06 -16.37 8.47
CA ALA A 842 -42.67 -15.96 8.53
C ALA A 842 -41.80 -16.98 9.29
N SER A 843 -41.20 -17.90 8.52
CA SER A 843 -40.40 -19.03 9.02
C SER A 843 -39.49 -18.73 10.22
N GLY A 844 -39.53 -19.63 11.21
CA GLY A 844 -38.61 -19.66 12.35
C GLY A 844 -39.17 -18.99 13.60
N LEU A 845 -38.46 -17.97 14.11
CA LEU A 845 -38.87 -17.18 15.30
C LEU A 845 -39.17 -15.72 14.92
N GLY A 846 -39.50 -15.48 13.65
CA GLY A 846 -39.92 -14.17 13.16
C GLY A 846 -41.18 -13.69 13.88
N SER A 847 -41.40 -12.37 13.94
CA SER A 847 -42.69 -11.86 14.38
C SER A 847 -43.67 -11.84 13.22
N GLU A 848 -44.83 -12.47 13.36
CA GLU A 848 -45.86 -12.44 12.33
C GLU A 848 -46.60 -11.11 12.33
N LEU A 849 -46.77 -10.49 11.15
CA LEU A 849 -47.36 -9.16 11.02
C LEU A 849 -48.49 -9.15 9.98
N ILE A 850 -49.70 -8.75 10.39
CA ILE A 850 -50.80 -8.47 9.46
C ILE A 850 -51.33 -7.06 9.67
N THR A 851 -51.10 -6.19 8.69
CA THR A 851 -51.75 -4.87 8.59
C THR A 851 -52.82 -4.90 7.49
N ARG A 852 -54.06 -4.49 7.81
CA ARG A 852 -55.20 -4.38 6.88
C ARG A 852 -56.10 -3.19 7.26
N THR A 853 -56.79 -2.60 6.29
CA THR A 853 -57.95 -1.75 6.59
C THR A 853 -59.18 -2.64 6.70
N LEU A 854 -59.85 -2.64 7.86
CA LEU A 854 -61.06 -3.40 8.10
C LEU A 854 -62.29 -2.50 8.08
N GLY A 855 -63.34 -2.97 7.41
CA GLY A 855 -64.65 -2.32 7.42
C GLY A 855 -65.41 -2.59 8.71
N VAL A 856 -66.64 -2.08 8.80
CA VAL A 856 -67.56 -2.42 9.89
C VAL A 856 -67.90 -3.91 9.83
N GLY A 857 -67.62 -4.68 10.89
CA GLY A 857 -67.90 -6.12 10.88
C GLY A 857 -67.31 -6.90 12.07
N THR A 858 -67.56 -8.20 12.06
CA THR A 858 -66.93 -9.19 12.94
C THR A 858 -65.81 -9.90 12.19
N TYR A 859 -64.68 -10.08 12.86
CA TYR A 859 -63.47 -10.70 12.34
C TYR A 859 -62.90 -11.68 13.36
N TYR A 860 -62.05 -12.59 12.88
CA TYR A 860 -61.35 -13.55 13.73
C TYR A 860 -59.84 -13.53 13.43
N VAL A 861 -59.04 -13.79 14.46
CA VAL A 861 -57.63 -14.15 14.32
C VAL A 861 -57.51 -15.63 14.67
N ARG A 862 -56.68 -16.38 13.94
CA ARG A 862 -56.27 -17.74 14.25
C ARG A 862 -54.75 -17.76 14.36
N VAL A 863 -54.21 -18.22 15.48
CA VAL A 863 -52.80 -18.61 15.63
C VAL A 863 -52.72 -20.13 15.52
N TYR A 864 -51.71 -20.68 14.84
CA TYR A 864 -51.52 -22.13 14.73
C TYR A 864 -50.03 -22.46 14.46
N PRO A 865 -49.52 -23.63 14.88
CA PRO A 865 -48.10 -23.94 14.71
C PRO A 865 -47.81 -24.33 13.24
N PHE A 866 -46.67 -23.88 12.70
CA PHE A 866 -46.22 -24.22 11.35
C PHE A 866 -45.79 -25.70 11.23
N SER A 867 -45.52 -26.35 12.35
CA SER A 867 -45.10 -27.76 12.44
C SER A 867 -45.58 -28.42 13.75
N THR A 868 -44.89 -29.47 14.23
CA THR A 868 -45.11 -30.03 15.59
C THR A 868 -44.43 -29.21 16.70
N GLY A 869 -43.95 -28.00 16.37
CA GLY A 869 -43.42 -27.04 17.33
C GLY A 869 -44.46 -26.61 18.36
N ASN A 870 -44.04 -26.62 19.63
CA ASN A 870 -44.85 -26.12 20.75
C ASN A 870 -44.32 -24.73 21.10
N THR A 871 -45.15 -23.69 20.97
CA THR A 871 -44.75 -22.31 21.24
C THR A 871 -45.76 -21.56 22.08
N ASN A 872 -45.23 -20.80 23.04
CA ASN A 872 -45.99 -19.70 23.64
C ASN A 872 -45.94 -18.53 22.65
N TYR A 873 -46.86 -17.59 22.77
CA TYR A 873 -46.82 -16.36 21.97
C TYR A 873 -47.41 -15.18 22.73
N GLN A 874 -47.08 -13.99 22.25
CA GLN A 874 -47.72 -12.73 22.58
C GLN A 874 -48.42 -12.20 21.32
N LEU A 875 -49.75 -12.10 21.36
CA LEU A 875 -50.56 -11.57 20.26
C LEU A 875 -51.01 -10.16 20.59
N VAL A 876 -50.55 -9.17 19.82
CA VAL A 876 -50.97 -7.77 19.92
C VAL A 876 -51.92 -7.47 18.77
N LEU A 877 -53.16 -7.09 19.09
CA LEU A 877 -54.18 -6.68 18.12
C LEU A 877 -54.49 -5.19 18.33
N THR A 878 -54.43 -4.41 17.26
CA THR A 878 -54.75 -2.99 17.28
C THR A 878 -55.83 -2.69 16.24
N ALA A 879 -56.78 -1.82 16.58
CA ALA A 879 -57.63 -1.16 15.59
C ALA A 879 -57.79 0.32 15.95
N SER A 880 -57.44 1.19 15.01
CA SER A 880 -57.57 2.65 15.14
C SER A 880 -58.46 3.20 14.04
N ALA A 881 -59.21 4.27 14.35
CA ALA A 881 -60.00 5.00 13.36
C ALA A 881 -59.11 5.41 12.17
N ALA A 882 -59.52 5.10 10.95
CA ALA A 882 -58.88 5.69 9.78
C ALA A 882 -59.19 7.20 9.77
N SER A 883 -58.17 8.03 9.96
CA SER A 883 -58.26 9.49 9.86
C SER A 883 -57.29 10.02 8.78
N SER A 884 -57.76 11.04 8.06
CA SER A 884 -57.19 11.68 6.85
C SER A 884 -56.03 10.93 6.16
N ASP A 885 -56.33 10.30 5.02
CA ASP A 885 -55.43 9.43 4.27
C ASP A 885 -54.23 10.10 3.58
N PHE A 886 -53.89 11.35 3.91
CA PHE A 886 -52.89 12.16 3.20
C PHE A 886 -51.62 12.43 4.02
N SER A 887 -50.47 12.03 3.48
CA SER A 887 -49.12 12.27 4.00
C SER A 887 -48.43 13.42 3.24
N PRO A 888 -47.77 14.39 3.92
CA PRO A 888 -46.97 15.41 3.22
C PRO A 888 -45.80 14.85 2.40
N THR A 889 -45.36 13.62 2.68
CA THR A 889 -44.25 12.95 1.99
C THR A 889 -44.72 12.27 0.71
N TYR A 890 -45.75 11.42 0.81
CA TYR A 890 -46.17 10.48 -0.25
C TYR A 890 -47.65 10.62 -0.68
N GLY A 891 -48.34 11.67 -0.20
CA GLY A 891 -49.75 11.92 -0.49
C GLY A 891 -50.64 10.80 0.04
N TYR A 892 -51.53 10.28 -0.80
CA TYR A 892 -52.46 9.20 -0.45
C TYR A 892 -51.83 7.80 -0.46
N GLY A 893 -50.54 7.68 -0.82
CA GLY A 893 -49.80 6.42 -0.81
C GLY A 893 -49.71 5.72 -2.17
N LEU A 894 -49.29 4.47 -2.14
CA LEU A 894 -48.99 3.63 -3.31
C LEU A 894 -50.27 3.27 -4.07
N VAL A 895 -50.29 3.53 -5.38
CA VAL A 895 -51.39 3.12 -6.27
C VAL A 895 -51.63 1.61 -6.23
N ASN A 896 -52.89 1.20 -6.18
CA ASN A 896 -53.29 -0.21 -6.19
C ASN A 896 -54.36 -0.45 -7.27
N ALA A 897 -53.97 -1.11 -8.37
CA ALA A 897 -54.84 -1.34 -9.52
C ALA A 897 -55.99 -2.30 -9.20
N ALA A 898 -55.72 -3.38 -8.47
CA ALA A 898 -56.75 -4.33 -8.02
C ALA A 898 -57.87 -3.64 -7.22
N ALA A 899 -57.54 -2.69 -6.36
CA ALA A 899 -58.49 -1.91 -5.56
C ALA A 899 -59.17 -0.81 -6.38
N ALA A 900 -58.42 -0.06 -7.18
CA ALA A 900 -58.95 1.02 -8.01
C ALA A 900 -59.93 0.51 -9.07
N VAL A 901 -59.60 -0.60 -9.75
CA VAL A 901 -60.44 -1.19 -10.80
C VAL A 901 -61.64 -1.94 -10.22
N ALA A 902 -61.51 -2.57 -9.04
CA ALA A 902 -62.66 -3.12 -8.32
C ALA A 902 -63.68 -2.01 -7.98
N ARG A 903 -63.22 -0.86 -7.46
CA ARG A 903 -64.08 0.29 -7.15
C ARG A 903 -64.66 0.96 -8.40
N ALA A 904 -63.92 1.00 -9.51
CA ALA A 904 -64.42 1.47 -10.82
C ALA A 904 -65.70 0.74 -11.28
N ILE A 905 -65.85 -0.54 -10.90
CA ILE A 905 -67.04 -1.37 -11.18
C ILE A 905 -67.95 -1.58 -9.96
N GLY A 906 -67.82 -0.74 -8.91
CA GLY A 906 -68.71 -0.73 -7.75
C GLY A 906 -68.44 -1.81 -6.68
N GLN A 907 -67.31 -2.51 -6.74
CA GLN A 907 -66.91 -3.46 -5.69
C GLN A 907 -66.12 -2.74 -4.58
N THR A 908 -66.37 -3.14 -3.33
CA THR A 908 -65.73 -2.53 -2.14
C THR A 908 -64.43 -3.21 -1.73
N ALA A 909 -64.27 -4.50 -2.05
CA ALA A 909 -63.04 -5.25 -1.84
C ALA A 909 -62.16 -5.21 -3.10
N PRO A 910 -60.82 -5.13 -2.98
CA PRO A 910 -59.91 -5.34 -4.11
C PRO A 910 -60.10 -6.72 -4.75
N PHE A 911 -59.63 -6.88 -5.99
CA PHE A 911 -59.51 -8.21 -6.58
C PHE A 911 -58.54 -9.09 -5.77
N ALA A 912 -58.80 -10.40 -5.77
CA ALA A 912 -57.96 -11.36 -5.06
C ALA A 912 -56.56 -11.43 -5.69
N ASN A 913 -55.54 -11.50 -4.84
CA ASN A 913 -54.13 -11.67 -5.23
C ASN A 913 -53.96 -12.84 -6.20
N VAL A 914 -53.03 -12.69 -7.13
CA VAL A 914 -52.54 -13.77 -8.00
C VAL A 914 -51.05 -14.01 -7.72
N ALA A 915 -50.43 -14.93 -8.44
CA ALA A 915 -48.98 -15.10 -8.36
C ALA A 915 -48.26 -13.92 -9.02
N ASP A 916 -47.27 -13.36 -8.33
CA ASP A 916 -46.39 -12.31 -8.85
C ASP A 916 -45.67 -12.79 -10.13
N LEU A 917 -45.48 -11.89 -11.09
CA LEU A 917 -44.69 -12.14 -12.30
C LEU A 917 -43.20 -12.27 -11.99
N GLY A 918 -42.73 -11.49 -11.02
CA GLY A 918 -41.36 -11.50 -10.52
C GLY A 918 -40.33 -10.90 -11.48
N GLY A 919 -39.06 -10.95 -11.05
CA GLY A 919 -37.93 -10.43 -11.79
C GLY A 919 -38.10 -8.97 -12.20
N ASN A 920 -37.91 -8.67 -13.49
CA ASN A 920 -37.96 -7.30 -14.02
C ASN A 920 -39.38 -6.68 -14.04
N ASN A 921 -40.44 -7.46 -13.76
CA ASN A 921 -41.83 -6.98 -13.76
C ASN A 921 -42.34 -6.57 -12.38
N TRP A 922 -41.49 -6.51 -11.34
CA TRP A 922 -41.86 -6.20 -9.95
C TRP A 922 -42.73 -4.95 -9.78
N GLY A 923 -42.61 -3.96 -10.68
CA GLY A 923 -43.45 -2.76 -10.67
C GLY A 923 -44.93 -3.05 -10.94
N ASN A 924 -45.23 -3.99 -11.83
CA ASN A 924 -46.59 -4.46 -12.11
C ASN A 924 -47.18 -5.21 -10.91
N ASP A 925 -46.37 -6.06 -10.28
CA ASP A 925 -46.72 -6.83 -9.08
C ASP A 925 -47.02 -5.88 -7.92
N LEU A 926 -46.16 -4.89 -7.68
CA LEU A 926 -46.30 -3.94 -6.58
C LEU A 926 -47.54 -3.03 -6.69
N VAL A 927 -48.00 -2.71 -7.92
CA VAL A 927 -49.25 -1.98 -8.14
C VAL A 927 -50.46 -2.90 -8.34
N ASN A 928 -50.31 -4.22 -8.19
CA ASN A 928 -51.36 -5.23 -8.36
C ASN A 928 -52.05 -5.20 -9.75
N SER A 929 -51.27 -5.08 -10.82
CA SER A 929 -51.77 -5.19 -12.21
C SER A 929 -52.18 -6.62 -12.60
N PRO A 930 -51.43 -7.68 -12.26
CA PRO A 930 -51.78 -9.06 -12.61
C PRO A 930 -53.18 -9.50 -12.14
N GLU A 931 -53.61 -9.05 -10.96
CA GLU A 931 -54.95 -9.30 -10.41
C GLU A 931 -56.06 -8.70 -11.28
N VAL A 932 -55.79 -7.56 -11.90
CA VAL A 932 -56.72 -6.88 -12.81
C VAL A 932 -56.79 -7.61 -14.15
N TRP A 933 -55.66 -8.04 -14.69
CA TRP A 933 -55.60 -8.84 -15.91
C TRP A 933 -56.30 -10.20 -15.75
N ALA A 934 -56.19 -10.81 -14.57
CA ALA A 934 -56.92 -12.04 -14.21
C ALA A 934 -58.45 -11.85 -14.16
N ARG A 935 -58.95 -10.61 -14.12
CA ARG A 935 -60.37 -10.27 -14.30
C ARG A 935 -60.74 -9.86 -15.74
N GLY A 936 -59.80 -9.94 -16.68
CA GLY A 936 -60.01 -9.62 -18.10
C GLY A 936 -59.93 -8.13 -18.44
N TYR A 937 -59.55 -7.28 -17.49
CA TYR A 937 -59.34 -5.85 -17.75
C TYR A 937 -57.87 -5.59 -18.08
N THR A 938 -57.60 -5.08 -19.28
CA THR A 938 -56.25 -5.05 -19.89
C THR A 938 -55.88 -3.66 -20.45
N GLY A 939 -56.76 -2.66 -20.29
CA GLY A 939 -56.63 -1.37 -20.97
C GLY A 939 -57.31 -1.32 -22.35
N GLN A 940 -57.94 -2.42 -22.79
CA GLN A 940 -58.44 -2.55 -24.16
C GLN A 940 -59.31 -1.36 -24.63
N GLY A 941 -58.88 -0.76 -25.73
CA GLY A 941 -59.55 0.35 -26.41
C GLY A 941 -59.51 1.68 -25.66
N VAL A 942 -58.70 1.80 -24.61
CA VAL A 942 -58.35 3.10 -24.02
C VAL A 942 -57.16 3.68 -24.77
N VAL A 943 -57.23 4.96 -25.11
CA VAL A 943 -56.12 5.70 -25.73
C VAL A 943 -55.37 6.45 -24.64
N VAL A 944 -54.05 6.22 -24.55
CA VAL A 944 -53.15 6.92 -23.63
C VAL A 944 -52.15 7.72 -24.48
N ALA A 945 -52.20 9.04 -24.37
CA ALA A 945 -51.22 9.91 -24.99
C ALA A 945 -49.95 9.99 -24.13
N VAL A 946 -48.80 9.80 -24.76
CA VAL A 946 -47.47 9.96 -24.14
C VAL A 946 -46.85 11.23 -24.71
N ILE A 947 -46.82 12.29 -23.91
CA ILE A 947 -46.19 13.58 -24.28
C ILE A 947 -44.76 13.58 -23.73
N ASP A 948 -43.77 13.32 -24.60
CA ASP A 948 -42.40 12.98 -24.19
C ASP A 948 -41.35 13.22 -25.33
N SER A 949 -40.19 12.55 -25.31
CA SER A 949 -39.11 12.61 -26.32
C SER A 949 -39.44 11.94 -27.66
N GLY A 950 -40.64 11.38 -27.80
CA GLY A 950 -41.04 10.49 -28.90
C GLY A 950 -41.01 9.01 -28.50
N VAL A 951 -41.66 8.18 -29.32
CA VAL A 951 -41.85 6.75 -29.06
C VAL A 951 -41.35 5.96 -30.26
N ASP A 952 -40.54 4.93 -30.04
CA ASP A 952 -40.22 3.95 -31.08
C ASP A 952 -41.45 3.10 -31.40
N ILE A 953 -42.31 3.64 -32.26
CA ILE A 953 -43.55 2.99 -32.71
C ILE A 953 -43.31 1.68 -33.48
N ASN A 954 -42.07 1.40 -33.87
CA ASN A 954 -41.67 0.16 -34.55
C ASN A 954 -41.19 -0.93 -33.57
N HIS A 955 -40.98 -0.59 -32.30
CA HIS A 955 -40.51 -1.52 -31.28
C HIS A 955 -41.42 -2.75 -31.23
N SER A 956 -40.83 -3.96 -31.31
CA SER A 956 -41.53 -5.25 -31.44
C SER A 956 -42.64 -5.44 -30.41
N ASP A 957 -42.39 -4.95 -29.20
CA ASP A 957 -43.25 -5.02 -28.01
C ASP A 957 -44.34 -3.94 -27.94
N LEU A 958 -44.17 -2.82 -28.66
CA LEU A 958 -45.09 -1.67 -28.63
C LEU A 958 -45.94 -1.54 -29.89
N ARG A 959 -45.40 -1.89 -31.07
CA ARG A 959 -46.02 -1.66 -32.38
C ARG A 959 -47.48 -2.12 -32.50
N ASN A 960 -47.84 -3.21 -31.81
CA ASN A 960 -49.19 -3.77 -31.79
C ASN A 960 -50.19 -2.93 -30.98
N ASN A 961 -49.68 -2.09 -30.08
CA ASN A 961 -50.40 -1.22 -29.15
C ASN A 961 -50.21 0.27 -29.45
N ILE A 962 -49.61 0.66 -30.58
CA ILE A 962 -49.61 2.05 -31.02
C ILE A 962 -51.03 2.46 -31.45
N TRP A 963 -51.41 3.69 -31.13
CA TRP A 963 -52.64 4.34 -31.61
C TRP A 963 -52.47 4.74 -33.08
N ARG A 964 -53.56 4.70 -33.83
CA ARG A 964 -53.57 5.15 -35.21
C ARG A 964 -54.70 6.14 -35.41
N ASN A 965 -54.41 7.32 -35.97
CA ASN A 965 -55.45 8.20 -36.47
C ASN A 965 -56.18 7.48 -37.63
N THR A 966 -57.48 7.27 -37.48
CA THR A 966 -58.31 6.63 -38.50
C THR A 966 -58.89 7.61 -39.52
N GLY A 967 -58.71 8.91 -39.30
CA GLY A 967 -58.99 9.96 -40.28
C GLY A 967 -57.94 10.05 -41.38
N GLU A 968 -56.68 9.71 -41.09
CA GLU A 968 -55.53 9.94 -41.98
C GLU A 968 -55.21 8.78 -42.95
N ILE A 969 -54.95 9.13 -44.22
CA ILE A 969 -54.42 8.24 -45.25
C ILE A 969 -52.90 8.38 -45.33
N ALA A 970 -52.23 7.66 -44.41
CA ALA A 970 -50.79 7.66 -44.21
C ALA A 970 -49.90 7.83 -45.47
N GLY A 971 -49.20 8.96 -45.52
CA GLY A 971 -48.18 9.31 -46.51
C GLY A 971 -48.72 10.01 -47.75
N ASN A 972 -49.90 10.63 -47.70
CA ASN A 972 -50.48 11.34 -48.86
C ASN A 972 -50.11 12.84 -48.91
N GLY A 973 -49.55 13.41 -47.85
CA GLY A 973 -49.20 14.83 -47.74
C GLY A 973 -50.39 15.75 -47.48
N ILE A 974 -51.51 15.23 -46.97
CA ILE A 974 -52.78 15.94 -46.74
C ILE A 974 -53.15 15.81 -45.24
N ASP A 975 -53.81 16.84 -44.71
CA ASP A 975 -54.56 16.79 -43.45
C ASP A 975 -55.98 16.33 -43.80
N ASP A 976 -56.22 15.02 -43.76
CA ASP A 976 -57.44 14.38 -44.27
C ASP A 976 -58.62 14.61 -43.32
N ASP A 977 -58.38 14.55 -42.00
CA ASP A 977 -59.39 14.74 -40.97
C ASP A 977 -59.66 16.23 -40.63
N ARG A 978 -58.76 17.13 -41.07
CA ARG A 978 -58.79 18.59 -40.88
C ARG A 978 -58.59 19.02 -39.43
N ASN A 979 -57.84 18.24 -38.65
CA ASN A 979 -57.43 18.59 -37.30
C ASN A 979 -56.30 19.64 -37.27
N GLY A 980 -55.66 19.91 -38.40
CA GLY A 980 -54.56 20.87 -38.57
C GLY A 980 -53.17 20.24 -38.69
N TYR A 981 -53.06 18.91 -38.74
CA TYR A 981 -51.82 18.15 -38.60
C TYR A 981 -51.67 17.09 -39.71
N ILE A 982 -50.98 17.46 -40.79
CA ILE A 982 -50.78 16.65 -42.01
C ILE A 982 -50.11 15.28 -41.70
N ASP A 983 -50.74 14.17 -42.10
CA ASP A 983 -50.24 12.81 -41.95
C ASP A 983 -49.92 12.42 -40.48
N ASP A 984 -50.70 12.87 -39.49
CA ASP A 984 -50.48 12.63 -38.05
C ASP A 984 -50.81 11.20 -37.54
N VAL A 985 -50.59 10.21 -38.42
CA VAL A 985 -51.03 8.80 -38.36
C VAL A 985 -50.85 8.12 -37.01
N ASN A 986 -49.82 8.45 -36.22
CA ASN A 986 -49.56 7.85 -34.90
C ASN A 986 -49.44 8.89 -33.76
N GLY A 987 -49.74 10.16 -34.05
CA GLY A 987 -49.52 11.31 -33.19
C GLY A 987 -48.69 12.39 -33.89
N TRP A 988 -48.22 13.39 -33.13
CA TRP A 988 -47.52 14.56 -33.66
C TRP A 988 -46.21 14.89 -32.92
N ASN A 989 -45.25 15.49 -33.63
CA ASN A 989 -44.05 16.08 -33.06
C ASN A 989 -44.18 17.60 -33.03
N PHE A 990 -44.24 18.20 -31.83
CA PHE A 990 -44.34 19.64 -31.59
C PHE A 990 -42.99 20.36 -31.53
N GLY A 991 -41.85 19.67 -31.69
CA GLY A 991 -40.51 20.23 -31.56
C GLY A 991 -40.30 21.49 -32.42
N GLN A 992 -39.65 22.50 -31.86
CA GLN A 992 -39.30 23.74 -32.57
C GLN A 992 -38.41 23.40 -33.77
N ASN A 993 -38.76 23.98 -34.93
CA ASN A 993 -38.17 23.69 -36.23
C ASN A 993 -38.32 22.23 -36.71
N GLN A 994 -39.11 21.41 -36.02
CA GLN A 994 -39.43 20.04 -36.41
C GLN A 994 -40.92 19.84 -36.72
N ASN A 995 -41.83 20.56 -36.02
CA ASN A 995 -43.30 20.51 -36.09
C ASN A 995 -43.92 19.71 -37.26
N ASN A 996 -43.99 18.38 -37.14
CA ASN A 996 -44.39 17.43 -38.19
C ASN A 996 -44.89 16.09 -37.61
N ASN A 997 -45.18 15.11 -38.46
CA ASN A 997 -45.64 13.78 -38.08
C ASN A 997 -44.55 12.79 -37.59
N ASN A 998 -43.28 13.21 -37.44
CA ASN A 998 -42.20 12.31 -37.01
C ASN A 998 -42.18 12.11 -35.49
N VAL A 999 -43.04 11.21 -35.01
CA VAL A 999 -43.18 10.84 -33.58
C VAL A 999 -42.04 9.96 -33.03
N LEU A 1000 -41.12 9.49 -33.88
CA LEU A 1000 -39.99 8.66 -33.46
C LEU A 1000 -39.00 9.46 -32.58
N PRO A 1001 -38.27 8.80 -31.66
CA PRO A 1001 -37.17 9.42 -30.93
C PRO A 1001 -36.08 9.89 -31.92
N GLY A 1002 -35.44 11.03 -31.63
CA GLY A 1002 -34.50 11.65 -32.57
C GLY A 1002 -33.24 10.84 -32.84
N THR A 1003 -32.76 10.09 -31.83
CA THR A 1003 -31.64 9.15 -31.91
C THR A 1003 -31.80 8.03 -30.86
N THR A 1004 -30.84 7.12 -30.76
CA THR A 1004 -30.73 6.15 -29.66
C THR A 1004 -29.92 6.68 -28.46
N SER A 1005 -29.65 8.00 -28.36
CA SER A 1005 -28.96 8.57 -27.20
C SER A 1005 -29.79 8.45 -25.93
N ARG A 1006 -29.14 8.53 -24.76
CA ARG A 1006 -29.76 8.22 -23.47
C ARG A 1006 -30.98 9.11 -23.19
N GLY A 1007 -30.90 10.40 -23.52
CA GLY A 1007 -32.02 11.33 -23.36
C GLY A 1007 -33.23 10.99 -24.24
N GLN A 1008 -32.99 10.46 -25.44
CA GLN A 1008 -34.01 10.21 -26.45
C GLN A 1008 -34.77 8.90 -26.23
N THR A 1009 -34.23 7.97 -25.43
CA THR A 1009 -34.90 6.70 -25.12
C THR A 1009 -36.13 6.84 -24.21
N HIS A 1010 -36.26 7.99 -23.54
CA HIS A 1010 -37.17 8.22 -22.42
C HIS A 1010 -38.65 7.96 -22.75
N GLY A 1011 -39.19 8.56 -23.81
CA GLY A 1011 -40.60 8.38 -24.18
C GLY A 1011 -40.96 6.95 -24.58
N THR A 1012 -40.00 6.18 -25.10
CA THR A 1012 -40.19 4.74 -25.39
C THR A 1012 -40.24 3.92 -24.10
N HIS A 1013 -39.44 4.26 -23.08
CA HIS A 1013 -39.45 3.63 -21.76
C HIS A 1013 -40.77 3.88 -21.02
N VAL A 1014 -41.25 5.12 -21.09
CA VAL A 1014 -42.57 5.54 -20.59
C VAL A 1014 -43.70 4.77 -21.29
N ALA A 1015 -43.69 4.69 -22.62
CA ALA A 1015 -44.69 3.96 -23.39
C ALA A 1015 -44.73 2.45 -23.06
N GLY A 1016 -43.56 1.81 -22.92
CA GLY A 1016 -43.46 0.40 -22.51
C GLY A 1016 -44.07 0.12 -21.15
N THR A 1017 -43.82 1.00 -20.18
CA THR A 1017 -44.36 0.88 -18.81
C THR A 1017 -45.90 0.91 -18.82
N ILE A 1018 -46.50 1.70 -19.73
CA ILE A 1018 -47.97 1.78 -19.89
C ILE A 1018 -48.51 0.55 -20.64
N ALA A 1019 -47.94 0.21 -21.80
CA ALA A 1019 -48.58 -0.70 -22.75
C ALA A 1019 -47.63 -1.56 -23.61
N ALA A 1020 -46.46 -1.97 -23.10
CA ALA A 1020 -45.75 -3.12 -23.68
C ALA A 1020 -46.65 -4.36 -23.70
N SER A 1021 -46.55 -5.16 -24.76
CA SER A 1021 -47.53 -6.21 -25.06
C SER A 1021 -47.33 -7.43 -24.18
N ASN A 1022 -48.40 -8.02 -23.65
CA ASN A 1022 -48.32 -9.36 -23.05
C ASN A 1022 -48.19 -10.43 -24.14
N ASN A 1023 -46.96 -10.62 -24.65
CA ASN A 1023 -46.63 -11.44 -25.82
C ASN A 1023 -45.54 -12.50 -25.55
N GLY A 1024 -45.01 -12.57 -24.31
CA GLY A 1024 -43.91 -13.47 -23.93
C GLY A 1024 -42.49 -12.97 -24.29
N VAL A 1025 -42.35 -11.73 -24.74
CA VAL A 1025 -41.09 -11.04 -25.05
C VAL A 1025 -40.97 -9.83 -24.12
N GLY A 1026 -39.75 -9.53 -23.65
CA GLY A 1026 -39.49 -8.26 -22.97
C GLY A 1026 -40.23 -8.07 -21.64
N ILE A 1027 -41.16 -7.11 -21.62
CA ILE A 1027 -41.95 -6.74 -20.44
C ILE A 1027 -43.44 -6.65 -20.79
N THR A 1028 -44.30 -6.75 -19.79
CA THR A 1028 -45.72 -6.42 -19.94
C THR A 1028 -45.98 -5.04 -19.33
N GLY A 1029 -46.64 -4.14 -20.07
CA GLY A 1029 -47.06 -2.84 -19.53
C GLY A 1029 -48.29 -2.98 -18.64
N VAL A 1030 -48.47 -2.06 -17.69
CA VAL A 1030 -49.60 -2.08 -16.73
C VAL A 1030 -50.96 -2.28 -17.42
N ALA A 1031 -51.16 -1.66 -18.59
CA ALA A 1031 -52.37 -1.73 -19.39
C ALA A 1031 -52.04 -2.22 -20.82
N HIS A 1032 -51.51 -3.44 -20.91
CA HIS A 1032 -50.94 -4.10 -22.10
C HIS A 1032 -51.84 -4.30 -23.34
N GLN A 1033 -53.06 -3.74 -23.39
CA GLN A 1033 -53.90 -3.63 -24.60
C GLN A 1033 -54.44 -2.20 -24.85
N SER A 1034 -53.90 -1.20 -24.14
CA SER A 1034 -54.14 0.22 -24.41
C SER A 1034 -53.49 0.65 -25.72
N ARG A 1035 -53.91 1.82 -26.24
CA ARG A 1035 -53.38 2.42 -27.46
C ARG A 1035 -52.53 3.64 -27.15
N ILE A 1036 -51.23 3.59 -27.45
CA ILE A 1036 -50.28 4.69 -27.24
C ILE A 1036 -50.35 5.70 -28.39
N MET A 1037 -50.86 6.90 -28.12
CA MET A 1037 -50.72 8.06 -29.00
C MET A 1037 -49.38 8.73 -28.70
N ALA A 1038 -48.46 8.72 -29.67
CA ALA A 1038 -47.09 9.17 -29.48
C ALA A 1038 -46.97 10.68 -29.77
N ILE A 1039 -46.74 11.50 -28.74
CA ILE A 1039 -46.59 12.95 -28.90
C ILE A 1039 -45.18 13.34 -28.52
N ARG A 1040 -44.39 13.78 -29.51
CA ARG A 1040 -43.01 14.21 -29.31
C ARG A 1040 -42.97 15.70 -29.03
N MET A 1041 -42.29 16.11 -27.98
CA MET A 1041 -42.12 17.53 -27.60
C MET A 1041 -40.86 18.17 -28.21
N GLY A 1042 -39.92 17.36 -28.70
CA GLY A 1042 -38.66 17.79 -29.31
C GLY A 1042 -37.54 16.79 -29.03
N ASP A 1043 -36.30 17.23 -29.22
CA ASP A 1043 -35.07 16.53 -28.88
C ASP A 1043 -34.63 16.76 -27.43
N VAL A 1044 -34.09 15.71 -26.83
CA VAL A 1044 -33.70 15.65 -25.42
C VAL A 1044 -32.20 15.38 -25.28
N ASP A 1045 -31.52 16.15 -24.43
CA ASP A 1045 -30.11 15.94 -24.10
C ASP A 1045 -29.90 14.74 -23.15
N ASP A 1046 -28.65 14.29 -22.97
CA ASP A 1046 -28.35 13.15 -22.09
C ASP A 1046 -28.60 13.42 -20.58
N GLN A 1047 -29.06 14.63 -20.21
CA GLN A 1047 -29.52 15.00 -18.88
C GLN A 1047 -31.06 15.01 -18.77
N GLY A 1048 -31.79 14.62 -19.83
CA GLY A 1048 -33.25 14.57 -19.84
C GLY A 1048 -33.92 15.93 -20.09
N ARG A 1049 -33.20 16.93 -20.60
CA ARG A 1049 -33.74 18.28 -20.87
C ARG A 1049 -34.06 18.45 -22.35
N PHE A 1050 -35.25 18.96 -22.65
CA PHE A 1050 -35.61 19.32 -24.03
C PHE A 1050 -34.76 20.50 -24.53
N THR A 1051 -34.23 20.37 -25.74
CA THR A 1051 -33.32 21.35 -26.38
C THR A 1051 -34.02 22.28 -27.37
N ASN A 1052 -35.12 21.81 -27.99
CA ASN A 1052 -35.96 22.56 -28.93
C ASN A 1052 -37.46 22.36 -28.62
N ALA A 1053 -37.84 22.46 -27.34
CA ALA A 1053 -39.15 22.06 -26.85
C ALA A 1053 -40.34 22.84 -27.45
N GLY A 1054 -41.36 22.14 -27.93
CA GLY A 1054 -42.61 22.70 -28.46
C GLY A 1054 -43.56 23.31 -27.42
N SER A 1055 -44.80 23.64 -27.82
CA SER A 1055 -45.83 24.11 -26.88
C SER A 1055 -46.54 22.95 -26.19
N LEU A 1056 -46.25 22.70 -24.91
CA LEU A 1056 -46.94 21.67 -24.10
C LEU A 1056 -48.46 21.91 -24.04
N ALA A 1057 -48.87 23.19 -24.01
CA ALA A 1057 -50.26 23.59 -24.03
C ALA A 1057 -51.00 23.26 -25.35
N ALA A 1058 -50.27 23.18 -26.46
CA ALA A 1058 -50.81 22.69 -27.75
C ALA A 1058 -50.84 21.16 -27.77
N ALA A 1059 -49.78 20.50 -27.32
CA ALA A 1059 -49.69 19.04 -27.21
C ALA A 1059 -50.81 18.41 -26.36
N ILE A 1060 -51.16 19.04 -25.23
CA ILE A 1060 -52.29 18.60 -24.39
C ILE A 1060 -53.62 18.74 -25.13
N ARG A 1061 -53.85 19.87 -25.85
CA ARG A 1061 -55.10 20.06 -26.62
C ARG A 1061 -55.20 19.06 -27.76
N TYR A 1062 -54.13 18.88 -28.53
CA TYR A 1062 -54.02 17.86 -29.57
C TYR A 1062 -54.36 16.46 -29.05
N ALA A 1063 -53.82 16.05 -27.90
CA ALA A 1063 -54.14 14.76 -27.30
C ALA A 1063 -55.64 14.61 -26.97
N VAL A 1064 -56.24 15.64 -26.37
CA VAL A 1064 -57.67 15.66 -26.04
C VAL A 1064 -58.54 15.60 -27.29
N ASP A 1065 -58.22 16.40 -28.31
CA ASP A 1065 -59.02 16.55 -29.51
C ASP A 1065 -58.93 15.32 -30.42
N ASN A 1066 -57.77 14.63 -30.46
CA ASN A 1066 -57.58 13.34 -31.11
C ASN A 1066 -58.00 12.12 -30.25
N GLY A 1067 -58.75 12.35 -29.17
CA GLY A 1067 -59.48 11.29 -28.45
C GLY A 1067 -58.67 10.50 -27.41
N ALA A 1068 -57.56 11.04 -26.89
CA ALA A 1068 -56.90 10.47 -25.72
C ALA A 1068 -57.86 10.44 -24.52
N ASN A 1069 -57.86 9.34 -23.76
CA ASN A 1069 -58.61 9.22 -22.51
C ASN A 1069 -57.72 9.52 -21.30
N VAL A 1070 -56.43 9.25 -21.43
CA VAL A 1070 -55.39 9.51 -20.43
C VAL A 1070 -54.23 10.21 -21.11
N ILE A 1071 -53.61 11.19 -20.45
CA ILE A 1071 -52.40 11.87 -20.92
C ILE A 1071 -51.32 11.68 -19.86
N ASN A 1072 -50.26 10.95 -20.21
CA ASN A 1072 -49.06 10.84 -19.39
C ASN A 1072 -48.08 11.96 -19.74
N MET A 1073 -47.67 12.72 -18.74
CA MET A 1073 -46.64 13.77 -18.82
C MET A 1073 -45.50 13.43 -17.86
N SER A 1074 -44.50 12.70 -18.36
CA SER A 1074 -43.29 12.32 -17.63
C SER A 1074 -42.21 13.42 -17.68
N LEU A 1075 -42.65 14.68 -17.62
CA LEU A 1075 -41.84 15.89 -17.83
C LEU A 1075 -42.15 16.99 -16.80
N GLY A 1076 -41.24 17.96 -16.69
CA GLY A 1076 -41.47 19.22 -15.99
C GLY A 1076 -41.56 20.39 -16.97
N TRP A 1077 -42.34 21.43 -16.63
CA TRP A 1077 -42.55 22.59 -17.49
C TRP A 1077 -42.65 23.91 -16.70
N THR A 1078 -42.44 25.04 -17.37
CA THR A 1078 -42.65 26.37 -16.78
C THR A 1078 -44.15 26.67 -16.64
N ASP A 1079 -44.59 27.23 -15.52
CA ASP A 1079 -45.99 27.63 -15.35
C ASP A 1079 -46.39 28.76 -16.33
N SER A 1080 -47.61 28.66 -16.84
CA SER A 1080 -48.20 29.60 -17.80
C SER A 1080 -49.73 29.48 -17.78
N THR A 1081 -50.42 30.56 -18.17
CA THR A 1081 -51.89 30.53 -18.25
C THR A 1081 -52.36 29.55 -19.31
N GLU A 1082 -51.66 29.50 -20.44
CA GLU A 1082 -51.93 28.63 -21.59
C GLU A 1082 -51.87 27.15 -21.23
N LEU A 1083 -50.94 26.76 -20.35
CA LEU A 1083 -50.81 25.40 -19.79
C LEU A 1083 -51.94 25.09 -18.81
N ARG A 1084 -52.25 26.00 -17.87
CA ARG A 1084 -53.37 25.82 -16.94
C ARG A 1084 -54.70 25.66 -17.68
N ASP A 1085 -54.93 26.47 -18.71
CA ASP A 1085 -56.11 26.39 -19.56
C ASP A 1085 -56.15 25.07 -20.37
N ALA A 1086 -54.99 24.53 -20.76
CA ALA A 1086 -54.91 23.21 -21.42
C ALA A 1086 -55.27 22.06 -20.46
N LEU A 1087 -54.77 22.12 -19.21
CA LEU A 1087 -55.10 21.14 -18.17
C LEU A 1087 -56.59 21.22 -17.79
N ALA A 1088 -57.13 22.43 -17.64
CA ALA A 1088 -58.55 22.66 -17.40
C ALA A 1088 -59.41 22.18 -18.59
N TYR A 1089 -58.95 22.39 -19.83
CA TYR A 1089 -59.59 21.87 -21.03
C TYR A 1089 -59.66 20.34 -21.01
N ALA A 1090 -58.53 19.64 -20.77
CA ALA A 1090 -58.49 18.19 -20.65
C ALA A 1090 -59.47 17.66 -19.60
N ALA A 1091 -59.46 18.24 -18.38
CA ALA A 1091 -60.39 17.88 -17.32
C ALA A 1091 -61.87 18.11 -17.71
N SER A 1092 -62.18 19.22 -18.41
CA SER A 1092 -63.54 19.54 -18.89
C SER A 1092 -64.04 18.59 -19.99
N ARG A 1093 -63.11 17.96 -20.71
CA ARG A 1093 -63.36 16.96 -21.76
C ARG A 1093 -63.28 15.52 -21.24
N ASN A 1094 -63.23 15.35 -19.91
CA ASN A 1094 -63.13 14.06 -19.19
C ASN A 1094 -61.84 13.27 -19.46
N VAL A 1095 -60.76 13.94 -19.85
CA VAL A 1095 -59.45 13.35 -20.11
C VAL A 1095 -58.59 13.45 -18.86
N ILE A 1096 -57.98 12.34 -18.44
CA ILE A 1096 -57.24 12.25 -17.18
C ILE A 1096 -55.77 12.59 -17.42
N THR A 1097 -55.26 13.66 -16.82
CA THR A 1097 -53.82 13.97 -16.88
C THR A 1097 -53.08 13.33 -15.71
N VAL A 1098 -51.93 12.70 -16.00
CA VAL A 1098 -51.06 12.02 -15.03
C VAL A 1098 -49.66 12.60 -15.20
N SER A 1099 -49.15 13.23 -14.14
CA SER A 1099 -47.91 14.02 -14.21
C SER A 1099 -46.87 13.55 -13.20
N ALA A 1100 -45.62 13.42 -13.65
CA ALA A 1100 -44.49 13.14 -12.78
C ALA A 1100 -44.27 14.30 -11.77
N ALA A 1101 -44.10 14.00 -10.48
CA ALA A 1101 -43.96 15.03 -9.45
C ALA A 1101 -42.64 15.85 -9.56
N GLY A 1102 -41.63 15.29 -10.22
CA GLY A 1102 -40.29 15.87 -10.40
C GLY A 1102 -39.22 15.19 -9.55
N ASN A 1103 -37.96 15.34 -9.95
CA ASN A 1103 -36.81 14.57 -9.45
C ASN A 1103 -35.78 15.45 -8.71
N SER A 1104 -36.24 16.39 -7.88
CA SER A 1104 -35.40 17.40 -7.24
C SER A 1104 -35.54 17.45 -5.71
N SER A 1105 -36.08 16.39 -5.10
CA SER A 1105 -36.29 16.25 -3.65
C SER A 1105 -37.08 17.39 -2.99
N LEU A 1106 -37.87 18.14 -3.77
CA LEU A 1106 -38.60 19.33 -3.28
C LEU A 1106 -39.77 18.92 -2.37
N ALA A 1107 -40.13 19.81 -1.45
CA ALA A 1107 -41.22 19.58 -0.50
C ALA A 1107 -42.63 19.54 -1.12
N SER A 1108 -42.77 19.86 -2.42
CA SER A 1108 -44.03 19.82 -3.17
C SER A 1108 -43.78 19.46 -4.64
N PRO A 1109 -44.78 18.99 -5.41
CA PRO A 1109 -44.60 18.65 -6.82
C PRO A 1109 -44.29 19.88 -7.68
N GLY A 1110 -43.59 19.68 -8.80
CA GLY A 1110 -43.37 20.69 -9.83
C GLY A 1110 -44.54 20.81 -10.81
N THR A 1111 -44.48 21.78 -11.72
CA THR A 1111 -45.46 21.95 -12.80
C THR A 1111 -45.19 20.97 -13.94
N PRO A 1112 -46.20 20.28 -14.51
CA PRO A 1112 -47.65 20.45 -14.30
C PRO A 1112 -48.27 19.72 -13.09
N ALA A 1113 -47.57 18.78 -12.45
CA ALA A 1113 -48.10 17.94 -11.38
C ALA A 1113 -48.68 18.72 -10.17
N TYR A 1114 -48.18 19.92 -9.89
CA TYR A 1114 -48.71 20.85 -8.89
C TYR A 1114 -50.21 21.14 -9.06
N TYR A 1115 -50.73 21.12 -10.29
CA TYR A 1115 -52.14 21.34 -10.62
C TYR A 1115 -53.04 20.11 -10.43
N ALA A 1116 -52.51 19.00 -9.89
CA ALA A 1116 -53.29 17.83 -9.48
C ALA A 1116 -54.27 18.10 -8.31
N THR A 1117 -54.27 19.31 -7.75
CA THR A 1117 -55.37 19.84 -6.91
C THR A 1117 -56.68 19.97 -7.70
N GLN A 1118 -56.61 20.31 -9.00
CA GLN A 1118 -57.78 20.66 -9.82
C GLN A 1118 -57.93 19.78 -11.07
N TYR A 1119 -56.85 19.52 -11.82
CA TYR A 1119 -56.93 19.10 -13.23
C TYR A 1119 -56.18 17.80 -13.59
N GLY A 1120 -55.80 16.99 -12.59
CA GLY A 1120 -55.09 15.74 -12.84
C GLY A 1120 -54.63 14.99 -11.59
N LEU A 1121 -53.60 14.16 -11.78
CA LEU A 1121 -52.92 13.33 -10.79
C LEU A 1121 -51.43 13.66 -10.76
N SER A 1122 -50.86 13.74 -9.55
CA SER A 1122 -49.41 13.92 -9.30
C SER A 1122 -48.83 12.59 -8.84
N VAL A 1123 -47.68 12.20 -9.39
CA VAL A 1123 -47.08 10.89 -9.09
C VAL A 1123 -45.64 11.00 -8.60
N GLY A 1124 -45.41 10.65 -7.34
CA GLY A 1124 -44.08 10.45 -6.76
C GLY A 1124 -43.53 9.04 -6.99
N ALA A 1125 -42.22 8.87 -6.83
CA ALA A 1125 -41.52 7.60 -7.08
C ALA A 1125 -41.19 6.86 -5.78
N ILE A 1126 -41.35 5.54 -5.79
CA ILE A 1126 -40.87 4.61 -4.74
C ILE A 1126 -39.92 3.55 -5.30
N ASP A 1127 -39.14 2.93 -4.42
CA ASP A 1127 -38.33 1.74 -4.68
C ASP A 1127 -39.11 0.42 -4.47
N ILE A 1128 -38.46 -0.71 -4.73
CA ILE A 1128 -39.02 -2.07 -4.54
C ILE A 1128 -39.35 -2.40 -3.08
N ASN A 1129 -38.67 -1.74 -2.13
CA ASN A 1129 -38.91 -1.88 -0.69
C ASN A 1129 -40.04 -0.95 -0.20
N ARG A 1130 -40.71 -0.23 -1.11
CA ARG A 1130 -41.77 0.76 -0.85
C ARG A 1130 -41.31 2.05 -0.18
N ASN A 1131 -40.00 2.33 -0.15
CA ASN A 1131 -39.47 3.61 0.31
C ASN A 1131 -39.72 4.70 -0.73
N ILE A 1132 -40.02 5.93 -0.29
CA ILE A 1132 -40.03 7.10 -1.18
C ILE A 1132 -38.61 7.31 -1.73
N ALA A 1133 -38.48 7.44 -3.06
CA ALA A 1133 -37.18 7.67 -3.68
C ALA A 1133 -36.61 9.03 -3.25
N ASP A 1134 -35.32 9.09 -2.92
CA ASP A 1134 -34.69 10.31 -2.40
C ASP A 1134 -34.86 11.51 -3.32
N PHE A 1135 -34.75 11.30 -4.64
CA PHE A 1135 -34.96 12.34 -5.66
C PHE A 1135 -36.42 12.78 -5.82
N SER A 1136 -37.42 11.99 -5.39
CA SER A 1136 -38.83 12.29 -5.67
C SER A 1136 -39.26 13.57 -4.97
N ASN A 1137 -39.84 14.52 -5.71
CA ASN A 1137 -40.58 15.60 -5.08
C ASN A 1137 -41.74 15.02 -4.24
N ARG A 1138 -41.96 15.60 -3.07
CA ARG A 1138 -42.95 15.17 -2.07
C ARG A 1138 -44.34 15.74 -2.37
N ALA A 1139 -45.37 15.28 -1.67
CA ALA A 1139 -46.75 15.74 -1.86
C ALA A 1139 -47.00 17.19 -1.37
N GLY A 1140 -46.27 17.63 -0.35
CA GLY A 1140 -46.50 18.91 0.33
C GLY A 1140 -47.71 18.87 1.27
N THR A 1141 -47.98 19.97 1.97
CA THR A 1141 -48.99 20.01 3.05
C THR A 1141 -50.44 20.20 2.57
N ASN A 1142 -50.66 20.46 1.28
CA ASN A 1142 -51.99 20.70 0.73
C ASN A 1142 -52.72 19.38 0.43
N ASN A 1143 -53.50 18.87 1.38
CA ASN A 1143 -54.24 17.62 1.25
C ASN A 1143 -55.36 17.60 0.18
N ALA A 1144 -55.57 18.69 -0.58
CA ALA A 1144 -56.42 18.66 -1.77
C ALA A 1144 -55.68 18.16 -3.03
N ILE A 1145 -54.34 18.10 -3.02
CA ILE A 1145 -53.56 17.60 -4.16
C ILE A 1145 -53.74 16.10 -4.30
N GLN A 1146 -54.16 15.65 -5.48
CA GLN A 1146 -54.32 14.22 -5.77
C GLN A 1146 -52.95 13.61 -6.08
N HIS A 1147 -52.11 13.54 -5.04
CA HIS A 1147 -50.76 12.98 -5.09
C HIS A 1147 -50.77 11.55 -4.57
N ILE A 1148 -50.21 10.64 -5.37
CA ILE A 1148 -49.99 9.23 -5.06
C ILE A 1148 -48.55 8.86 -5.44
N VAL A 1149 -48.11 7.67 -5.07
CA VAL A 1149 -46.79 7.17 -5.48
C VAL A 1149 -46.88 5.85 -6.23
N ALA A 1150 -45.87 5.56 -7.03
CA ALA A 1150 -45.78 4.35 -7.85
C ALA A 1150 -44.30 3.95 -8.08
N PRO A 1151 -44.03 2.71 -8.53
CA PRO A 1151 -42.68 2.22 -8.81
C PRO A 1151 -41.90 3.16 -9.74
N GLY A 1152 -40.75 3.66 -9.30
CA GLY A 1152 -39.97 4.65 -10.05
C GLY A 1152 -38.46 4.58 -9.87
N VAL A 1153 -37.92 3.53 -9.24
CA VAL A 1153 -36.46 3.32 -9.08
C VAL A 1153 -36.09 1.99 -9.72
N GLN A 1154 -35.16 1.97 -10.69
CA GLN A 1154 -34.77 0.75 -11.41
C GLN A 1154 -35.96 0.03 -12.08
N ILE A 1155 -36.77 0.79 -12.83
CA ILE A 1155 -37.86 0.24 -13.66
C ILE A 1155 -37.29 -0.22 -15.00
N TYR A 1156 -37.53 -1.48 -15.34
CA TYR A 1156 -37.14 -2.07 -16.63
C TYR A 1156 -38.24 -1.87 -17.67
N SER A 1157 -37.91 -1.35 -18.85
CA SER A 1157 -38.87 -1.12 -19.93
C SER A 1157 -38.19 -1.04 -21.29
N THR A 1158 -38.99 -0.94 -22.36
CA THR A 1158 -38.58 -0.82 -23.76
C THR A 1158 -37.78 0.46 -24.02
N ILE A 1159 -36.72 0.38 -24.81
CA ILE A 1159 -35.96 1.52 -25.32
C ILE A 1159 -35.75 1.36 -26.85
N PRO A 1160 -35.47 2.44 -27.59
CA PRO A 1160 -35.46 2.41 -29.06
C PRO A 1160 -34.50 1.36 -29.64
N GLY A 1161 -34.90 0.75 -30.75
CA GLY A 1161 -34.11 -0.29 -31.41
C GLY A 1161 -34.31 -1.69 -30.83
N ASN A 1162 -35.57 -2.07 -30.53
CA ASN A 1162 -35.95 -3.40 -30.00
C ASN A 1162 -35.14 -3.83 -28.77
N SER A 1163 -34.87 -2.88 -27.87
CA SER A 1163 -33.97 -3.06 -26.73
C SER A 1163 -34.68 -2.73 -25.43
N TYR A 1164 -34.08 -3.09 -24.29
CA TYR A 1164 -34.69 -2.91 -22.97
C TYR A 1164 -33.67 -2.37 -21.97
N GLY A 1165 -34.10 -1.54 -21.04
CA GLY A 1165 -33.20 -0.88 -20.09
C GLY A 1165 -33.86 -0.45 -18.78
N PHE A 1166 -33.03 -0.28 -17.76
CA PHE A 1166 -33.45 0.27 -16.46
C PHE A 1166 -33.44 1.80 -16.49
N SER A 1167 -34.42 2.43 -15.86
CA SER A 1167 -34.43 3.87 -15.57
C SER A 1167 -35.05 4.17 -14.22
N SER A 1168 -34.68 5.33 -13.65
CA SER A 1168 -35.17 5.81 -12.35
C SER A 1168 -35.63 7.25 -12.47
N GLY A 1169 -36.81 7.55 -11.95
CA GLY A 1169 -37.44 8.87 -11.95
C GLY A 1169 -38.92 8.80 -11.62
N THR A 1170 -39.50 9.92 -11.17
CA THR A 1170 -40.96 10.10 -11.16
C THR A 1170 -41.57 9.95 -12.55
N SER A 1171 -40.78 10.16 -13.60
CA SER A 1171 -41.05 9.83 -15.00
C SER A 1171 -41.35 8.35 -15.28
N MET A 1172 -40.88 7.42 -14.44
CA MET A 1172 -41.21 5.98 -14.52
C MET A 1172 -42.38 5.62 -13.59
N ALA A 1173 -42.64 6.43 -12.56
CA ALA A 1173 -43.79 6.25 -11.67
C ALA A 1173 -45.11 6.72 -12.32
N ALA A 1174 -45.12 7.87 -12.99
CA ALA A 1174 -46.27 8.40 -13.72
C ALA A 1174 -46.90 7.40 -14.72
N PRO A 1175 -46.14 6.70 -15.59
CA PRO A 1175 -46.73 5.75 -16.53
C PRO A 1175 -47.37 4.52 -15.89
N HIS A 1176 -46.89 4.07 -14.71
CA HIS A 1176 -47.61 3.03 -13.97
C HIS A 1176 -49.03 3.50 -13.62
N VAL A 1177 -49.17 4.72 -13.07
CA VAL A 1177 -50.48 5.32 -12.75
C VAL A 1177 -51.32 5.55 -13.99
N ALA A 1178 -50.73 6.03 -15.11
CA ALA A 1178 -51.44 6.21 -16.36
C ALA A 1178 -51.99 4.87 -16.91
N GLY A 1179 -51.23 3.79 -16.76
CA GLY A 1179 -51.69 2.42 -16.98
C GLY A 1179 -52.86 2.04 -16.07
N VAL A 1180 -52.78 2.29 -14.76
CA VAL A 1180 -53.88 1.97 -13.84
C VAL A 1180 -55.16 2.75 -14.18
N VAL A 1181 -55.04 4.04 -14.55
CA VAL A 1181 -56.19 4.81 -15.08
C VAL A 1181 -56.76 4.16 -16.33
N ALA A 1182 -55.92 3.68 -17.25
CA ALA A 1182 -56.38 2.98 -18.45
C ALA A 1182 -57.05 1.63 -18.12
N LEU A 1183 -56.57 0.90 -17.12
CA LEU A 1183 -57.26 -0.29 -16.60
C LEU A 1183 -58.65 0.07 -16.05
N MET A 1184 -58.78 1.13 -15.24
CA MET A 1184 -60.06 1.61 -14.69
C MET A 1184 -61.04 2.00 -15.80
N LEU A 1185 -60.59 2.75 -16.80
CA LEU A 1185 -61.41 3.14 -17.95
C LEU A 1185 -61.70 1.95 -18.90
N SER A 1186 -60.90 0.89 -18.86
CA SER A 1186 -61.21 -0.39 -19.52
C SER A 1186 -62.32 -1.17 -18.83
N ALA A 1187 -62.42 -1.07 -17.51
CA ALA A 1187 -63.49 -1.68 -16.74
C ALA A 1187 -64.79 -0.85 -16.71
N ASN A 1188 -64.68 0.49 -16.70
CA ASN A 1188 -65.81 1.41 -16.72
C ASN A 1188 -65.49 2.70 -17.51
N ARG A 1189 -65.93 2.75 -18.77
CA ARG A 1189 -65.78 3.92 -19.66
C ARG A 1189 -66.56 5.16 -19.21
N ASN A 1190 -67.53 5.03 -18.31
CA ASN A 1190 -68.41 6.13 -17.88
C ASN A 1190 -67.89 6.87 -16.64
N LEU A 1191 -66.70 6.54 -16.13
CA LEU A 1191 -66.11 7.27 -15.00
C LEU A 1191 -65.81 8.72 -15.39
N THR A 1192 -66.26 9.63 -14.54
CA THR A 1192 -65.89 11.04 -14.65
C THR A 1192 -64.47 11.30 -14.14
N HIS A 1193 -63.84 12.36 -14.61
CA HIS A 1193 -62.51 12.82 -14.17
C HIS A 1193 -62.41 12.95 -12.64
N ALA A 1194 -63.46 13.41 -11.96
CA ALA A 1194 -63.52 13.48 -10.51
C ALA A 1194 -63.59 12.09 -9.85
N GLN A 1195 -64.39 11.16 -10.41
CA GLN A 1195 -64.49 9.79 -9.90
C GLN A 1195 -63.18 9.02 -10.05
N VAL A 1196 -62.47 9.16 -11.18
CA VAL A 1196 -61.15 8.52 -11.37
C VAL A 1196 -60.17 8.98 -10.30
N ARG A 1197 -60.09 10.30 -10.07
CA ARG A 1197 -59.19 10.90 -9.06
C ARG A 1197 -59.50 10.40 -7.66
N SER A 1198 -60.76 10.50 -7.22
CA SER A 1198 -61.22 9.98 -5.91
C SER A 1198 -60.95 8.49 -5.75
N ILE A 1199 -61.35 7.66 -6.73
CA ILE A 1199 -61.18 6.20 -6.63
C ILE A 1199 -59.70 5.84 -6.45
N LEU A 1200 -58.78 6.50 -7.16
CA LEU A 1200 -57.34 6.26 -7.00
C LEU A 1200 -56.86 6.65 -5.60
N THR A 1201 -57.14 7.86 -5.13
CA THR A 1201 -56.67 8.30 -3.80
C THR A 1201 -57.28 7.47 -2.67
N ASP A 1202 -58.56 7.12 -2.78
CA ASP A 1202 -59.28 6.38 -1.76
C ASP A 1202 -58.88 4.88 -1.72
N SER A 1203 -58.24 4.37 -2.78
CA SER A 1203 -57.81 2.97 -2.93
C SER A 1203 -56.31 2.74 -2.82
N SER A 1204 -55.50 3.81 -2.77
CA SER A 1204 -54.07 3.74 -2.50
C SER A 1204 -53.75 3.11 -1.14
N VAL A 1205 -52.60 2.45 -1.06
CA VAL A 1205 -52.07 1.77 0.11
C VAL A 1205 -51.05 2.67 0.81
N ARG A 1206 -51.23 2.93 2.11
CA ARG A 1206 -50.28 3.71 2.91
C ARG A 1206 -48.89 3.04 2.93
N LEU A 1207 -47.86 3.87 2.93
CA LEU A 1207 -46.50 3.45 3.27
C LEU A 1207 -46.32 3.56 4.79
N PHE A 1208 -45.70 2.54 5.41
CA PHE A 1208 -45.46 2.45 6.85
C PHE A 1208 -43.96 2.54 7.14
#